data_AF-A0A2G5UWV5-F1
#
_entry.id   AF-A0A2G5UWV5-F1
#
_cell.length_a   1.000
_cell.length_b   1.000
_cell.length_c   1.000
_cell.angle_alpha   90.00
_cell.angle_beta   90.00
_cell.angle_gamma   90.00
#
_symmetry.space_group_name_H-M   'P 1'
#
loop_
_entity.id
_entity.type
_entity.pdbx_description
1 polymer ?
#
loop_
_entity_poly.entity_id
_entity_poly.type
_entity_poly.pdbx_seq_one_letter_code
_entity_poly.pdbx_strand_id
1 'polypeptide(L)'
;MSEFLKSPDDLFSLGNLNATLNFYVLEEFKNSIDQKVFAGRNCYLKDNGIAVIQQILDGSNNKLRMYGSAEELAGNLKIFKNFPENSILFGTDAEPLNSDAIIYKSLKGEDYICKSDLFLILQNMTLSTFPGSNSEEIRSCITATLRHSAKKFENLHEFVKFDQKFFDEIRKELEEAQKICYRYHFETESLSQELVSGNFENLAKRFEKTSSKPNSPQKIREMLKKLYSMRTGTLHFRAQYMAFVLIKNVLMRTLPEVIDRNFGILKSTSANPIIRVFEDEGRQFVMKAELFHYVNKKSKKPKINFKDVNDNFTTIEIQEVFQKFEDDVKSFEFIRCPILRTKHRAVPIPGPLGDDFCILAIDAFFGFFKSLIFGAKFFQKHPLSVLQDLFFKKLEELSFIPHEKNAIFIKHKAVEEMHYFFQPILKLFNTGSAKDVRNAKKDGFTIQNLKNELAHLGLTTNFPEIQNHAEDVYSEVDKRKKEKFLRTCDLFDAIEHCQLNCILARLPNFKKFVHNQKGCHRVYGLKCDDCVAENAKNQESSQGNKLSILEKELAELKIAHQKTLEEKEQKSLEIEELQQKNLRLSVKNESNEVKLKQMIEQLAKSKFSIDDGKYSNPCTSSNTSPQKIQCLICEKSIESGENQIIRCPLCKRRFHSKCAINWLKEHKQCPACNGDLPKF
;
A
#
# COMPACT_ATOMS: atom_id res chain seq x y z
N MET A 1 0.44 1.49 14.33
CA MET A 1 1.07 0.64 13.29
C MET A 1 0.66 1.00 11.87
N SER A 2 -0.63 0.96 11.52
CA SER A 2 -1.09 1.40 10.18
C SER A 2 -0.65 2.84 9.83
N GLU A 3 -0.51 3.70 10.84
CA GLU A 3 0.01 5.07 10.69
C GLU A 3 1.45 5.15 10.14
N PHE A 4 2.29 4.14 10.37
CA PHE A 4 3.70 4.14 9.96
C PHE A 4 3.95 3.49 8.60
N LEU A 5 2.94 2.84 8.03
CA LEU A 5 3.02 2.30 6.67
C LEU A 5 3.02 3.41 5.63
N LYS A 6 2.42 4.57 5.95
CA LYS A 6 2.40 5.72 5.06
C LYS A 6 3.58 6.64 5.36
N SER A 7 4.23 7.11 4.31
CA SER A 7 5.24 8.16 4.44
C SER A 7 4.58 9.46 4.92
N PRO A 8 5.16 10.18 5.89
CA PRO A 8 4.76 11.54 6.22
C PRO A 8 4.74 12.43 4.96
N ASP A 9 3.66 13.20 4.79
CA ASP A 9 3.44 14.05 3.60
C ASP A 9 4.56 15.09 3.39
N ASP A 10 5.32 15.40 4.44
CA ASP A 10 6.39 16.38 4.43
C ASP A 10 7.79 15.78 4.22
N LEU A 11 7.93 14.51 3.82
CA LEU A 11 9.21 13.91 3.43
C LEU A 11 9.53 14.01 1.94
N PHE A 12 8.55 14.41 1.13
CA PHE A 12 8.77 14.55 -0.30
C PHE A 12 9.60 15.81 -0.58
N SER A 13 10.87 15.64 -0.92
CA SER A 13 11.80 16.75 -1.19
C SER A 13 11.77 17.21 -2.65
N LEU A 14 12.27 18.42 -2.88
CA LEU A 14 12.48 18.98 -4.21
C LEU A 14 13.41 18.09 -5.08
N GLY A 15 14.46 17.51 -4.48
CA GLY A 15 15.35 16.56 -5.15
C GLY A 15 14.63 15.28 -5.57
N ASN A 16 13.78 14.73 -4.70
CA ASN A 16 12.93 13.59 -5.04
C ASN A 16 11.92 13.89 -6.15
N LEU A 17 11.30 15.07 -6.13
CA LEU A 17 10.39 15.49 -7.20
C LEU A 17 11.12 15.57 -8.54
N ASN A 18 12.29 16.22 -8.57
CA ASN A 18 13.08 16.33 -9.80
C ASN A 18 13.45 14.95 -10.36
N ALA A 19 13.98 14.06 -9.52
CA ALA A 19 14.34 12.71 -9.92
C ALA A 19 13.11 11.94 -10.45
N THR A 20 12.02 11.90 -9.69
CA THR A 20 10.79 11.20 -10.09
C THR A 20 10.22 11.74 -11.40
N LEU A 21 10.19 13.06 -11.57
CA LEU A 21 9.68 13.72 -12.78
C LEU A 21 10.53 13.41 -14.01
N ASN A 22 11.86 13.34 -13.86
CA ASN A 22 12.77 12.96 -14.94
C ASN A 22 12.58 11.50 -15.41
N PHE A 23 12.14 10.59 -14.55
CA PHE A 23 11.77 9.24 -15.00
C PHE A 23 10.35 9.18 -15.58
N TYR A 24 9.46 10.04 -15.09
CA TYR A 24 8.06 10.02 -15.48
C TYR A 24 7.80 10.68 -16.84
N VAL A 25 8.39 11.85 -17.09
CA VAL A 25 8.18 12.64 -18.31
C VAL A 25 8.95 12.03 -19.49
N LEU A 26 8.41 12.17 -20.70
CA LEU A 26 9.10 11.80 -21.94
C LEU A 26 10.45 12.52 -22.06
N GLU A 27 11.47 11.82 -22.55
CA GLU A 27 12.84 12.35 -22.70
C GLU A 27 12.85 13.68 -23.47
N GLU A 28 12.08 13.74 -24.56
CA GLU A 28 12.00 14.89 -25.46
C GLU A 28 11.37 16.13 -24.81
N PHE A 29 10.67 15.95 -23.68
CA PHE A 29 10.03 17.04 -22.95
C PHE A 29 10.81 17.47 -21.70
N LYS A 30 11.86 16.76 -21.29
CA LYS A 30 12.66 17.11 -20.10
C LYS A 30 13.25 18.51 -20.15
N ASN A 31 13.70 18.94 -21.34
CA ASN A 31 14.24 20.30 -21.55
C ASN A 31 13.19 21.41 -21.37
N SER A 32 11.90 21.06 -21.28
CA SER A 32 10.81 22.01 -21.01
C SER A 32 10.64 22.30 -19.52
N ILE A 33 11.32 21.53 -18.66
CA ILE A 33 11.28 21.73 -17.21
C ILE A 33 12.38 22.74 -16.85
N ASP A 34 11.98 23.94 -16.42
CA ASP A 34 12.93 24.98 -16.00
C ASP A 34 13.68 24.52 -14.74
N GLN A 35 14.98 24.26 -14.90
CA GLN A 35 15.85 23.81 -13.82
C GLN A 35 16.00 24.85 -12.70
N LYS A 36 15.66 26.13 -12.95
CA LYS A 36 15.65 27.17 -11.92
C LYS A 36 14.60 26.92 -10.85
N VAL A 37 13.52 26.19 -11.16
CA VAL A 37 12.52 25.77 -10.16
C VAL A 37 13.18 24.90 -9.07
N PHE A 38 14.26 24.21 -9.42
CA PHE A 38 15.04 23.37 -8.50
C PHE A 38 16.25 24.09 -7.88
N ALA A 39 16.50 25.37 -8.21
CA ALA A 39 17.71 26.10 -7.81
C ALA A 39 17.69 26.66 -6.36
N GLY A 40 16.83 26.14 -5.48
CA GLY A 40 16.77 26.47 -4.05
C GLY A 40 17.38 25.37 -3.17
N ARG A 41 17.77 25.69 -1.93
CA ARG A 41 18.15 24.68 -0.92
C ARG A 41 17.07 23.60 -0.83
N ASN A 42 17.48 22.34 -0.72
CA ASN A 42 16.63 21.15 -0.55
C ASN A 42 15.48 21.44 0.44
N CYS A 43 14.32 21.80 -0.09
CA CYS A 43 13.13 22.02 0.73
C CYS A 43 12.22 20.81 0.62
N TYR A 44 11.67 20.41 1.76
CA TYR A 44 10.54 19.51 1.80
C TYR A 44 9.33 20.22 1.22
N LEU A 45 8.65 19.55 0.32
CA LEU A 45 7.48 20.05 -0.36
C LEU A 45 6.27 19.87 0.54
N LYS A 46 5.47 20.93 0.67
CA LYS A 46 4.09 20.81 1.16
C LYS A 46 3.23 20.23 0.03
N ASP A 47 1.96 19.94 0.31
CA ASP A 47 0.92 19.58 -0.69
C ASP A 47 1.28 18.48 -1.70
N ASN A 48 2.23 17.60 -1.39
CA ASN A 48 2.81 16.64 -2.34
C ASN A 48 3.46 17.29 -3.59
N GLY A 49 3.86 18.56 -3.50
CA GLY A 49 4.55 19.29 -4.55
C GLY A 49 3.64 19.86 -5.63
N ILE A 50 2.31 19.91 -5.42
CA ILE A 50 1.33 20.46 -6.37
C ILE A 50 1.70 21.89 -6.76
N ALA A 51 2.04 22.75 -5.80
CA ALA A 51 2.40 24.14 -6.10
C ALA A 51 3.66 24.26 -6.98
N VAL A 52 4.66 23.40 -6.75
CA VAL A 52 5.90 23.37 -7.55
C VAL A 52 5.62 22.79 -8.94
N ILE A 53 4.81 21.73 -9.01
CA ILE A 53 4.38 21.14 -10.28
C ILE A 53 3.60 22.16 -11.11
N GLN A 54 2.73 22.97 -10.50
CA GLN A 54 2.02 24.04 -11.21
C GLN A 54 3.00 25.05 -11.84
N GLN A 55 4.04 25.47 -11.10
CA GLN A 55 5.09 26.34 -11.64
C GLN A 55 5.82 25.70 -12.83
N ILE A 56 6.10 24.39 -12.75
CA ILE A 56 6.71 23.63 -13.86
C ILE A 56 5.79 23.59 -15.08
N LEU A 57 4.50 23.35 -14.88
CA LEU A 57 3.51 23.32 -15.96
C LEU A 57 3.37 24.69 -16.63
N ASP A 58 3.26 25.76 -15.84
CA ASP A 58 3.17 27.14 -16.33
C ASP A 58 4.42 27.57 -17.09
N GLY A 59 5.60 27.18 -16.60
CA GLY A 59 6.91 27.45 -17.22
C GLY A 59 7.22 26.56 -18.43
N SER A 60 6.45 25.50 -18.68
CA SER A 60 6.76 24.50 -19.72
C SER A 60 6.55 24.95 -21.16
N ASN A 61 6.12 26.20 -21.36
CA ASN A 61 5.65 26.71 -22.64
C ASN A 61 4.72 25.70 -23.33
N ASN A 62 3.71 25.24 -22.57
CA ASN A 62 2.67 24.34 -23.04
C ASN A 62 3.10 22.90 -23.41
N LYS A 63 4.36 22.51 -23.20
CA LYS A 63 4.88 21.19 -23.59
C LYS A 63 4.42 20.04 -22.70
N LEU A 64 4.03 20.32 -21.45
CA LEU A 64 3.63 19.31 -20.47
C LEU A 64 2.11 19.12 -20.33
N ARG A 65 1.30 19.74 -21.20
CA ARG A 65 -0.17 19.69 -21.10
C ARG A 65 -0.80 18.30 -21.23
N MET A 66 -0.07 17.31 -21.76
CA MET A 66 -0.56 15.93 -21.84
C MET A 66 -0.72 15.29 -20.45
N TYR A 67 0.01 15.78 -19.45
CA TYR A 67 0.03 15.22 -18.10
C TYR A 67 -1.14 15.67 -17.20
N GLY A 68 -2.04 16.52 -17.72
CA GLY A 68 -3.20 17.00 -16.99
C GLY A 68 -2.91 18.19 -16.07
N SER A 69 -3.71 18.34 -15.01
CA SER A 69 -3.48 19.38 -13.99
C SER A 69 -2.31 19.04 -13.07
N ALA A 70 -1.89 20.01 -12.24
CA ALA A 70 -0.84 19.78 -11.25
C ALA A 70 -1.23 18.68 -10.23
N GLU A 71 -2.50 18.62 -9.83
CA GLU A 71 -3.04 17.60 -8.93
C GLU A 71 -3.02 16.22 -9.59
N GLU A 72 -3.38 16.13 -10.87
CA GLU A 72 -3.34 14.87 -11.62
C GLU A 72 -1.91 14.36 -11.78
N LEU A 73 -0.97 15.25 -12.11
CA LEU A 73 0.43 14.88 -12.22
C LEU A 73 1.01 14.50 -10.86
N ALA A 74 0.77 15.26 -9.79
CA ALA A 74 1.20 14.91 -8.43
C ALA A 74 0.66 13.54 -7.98
N GLY A 75 -0.62 13.27 -8.23
CA GLY A 75 -1.26 11.98 -7.93
C GLY A 75 -0.63 10.82 -8.69
N ASN A 76 -0.34 11.01 -9.99
CA ASN A 76 0.36 10.00 -10.78
C ASN A 76 1.80 9.79 -10.28
N LEU A 77 2.55 10.85 -9.97
CA LEU A 77 3.92 10.74 -9.46
C LEU A 77 3.96 9.99 -8.11
N LYS A 78 2.96 10.21 -7.24
CA LYS A 78 2.82 9.48 -5.98
C LYS A 78 2.68 7.98 -6.20
N ILE A 79 1.89 7.55 -7.18
CA ILE A 79 1.74 6.14 -7.55
C ILE A 79 3.02 5.62 -8.23
N PHE A 80 3.58 6.39 -9.17
CA PHE A 80 4.74 6.00 -9.97
C PHE A 80 5.96 5.67 -9.12
N LYS A 81 6.24 6.47 -8.09
CA LYS A 81 7.36 6.24 -7.19
C LYS A 81 7.13 5.16 -6.14
N ASN A 82 5.92 4.61 -6.03
CA ASN A 82 5.56 3.74 -4.91
C ASN A 82 5.90 2.27 -5.18
N PHE A 83 7.19 1.95 -5.16
CA PHE A 83 7.71 0.59 -5.27
C PHE A 83 8.95 0.40 -4.37
N PRO A 84 9.25 -0.84 -3.95
CA PRO A 84 10.44 -1.12 -3.14
C PRO A 84 11.73 -0.67 -3.82
N GLU A 85 12.66 -0.13 -3.04
CA GLU A 85 14.00 0.28 -3.50
C GLU A 85 14.00 1.35 -4.60
N ASN A 86 12.95 2.18 -4.68
CA ASN A 86 12.85 3.27 -5.67
C ASN A 86 14.05 4.23 -5.69
N SER A 87 14.73 4.43 -4.56
CA SER A 87 15.86 5.34 -4.45
C SER A 87 17.08 4.84 -5.22
N ILE A 88 17.21 3.53 -5.40
CA ILE A 88 18.25 2.92 -6.23
C ILE A 88 18.02 3.29 -7.69
N LEU A 89 16.79 3.11 -8.19
CA LEU A 89 16.45 3.46 -9.57
C LEU A 89 16.58 4.95 -9.83
N PHE A 90 16.06 5.79 -8.93
CA PHE A 90 16.06 7.24 -9.11
C PHE A 90 17.38 7.93 -8.74
N GLY A 91 18.35 7.20 -8.17
CA GLY A 91 19.60 7.76 -7.69
C GLY A 91 19.42 8.75 -6.54
N THR A 92 18.35 8.62 -5.74
CA THR A 92 18.01 9.56 -4.65
C THR A 92 18.59 9.09 -3.32
N ASP A 93 19.80 8.52 -3.32
CA ASP A 93 20.37 7.94 -2.10
C ASP A 93 20.69 8.95 -1.01
N ALA A 94 20.82 10.21 -1.42
CA ALA A 94 20.83 11.43 -0.63
C ALA A 94 19.62 11.65 0.30
N GLU A 95 18.46 11.20 -0.16
CA GLU A 95 17.16 11.74 0.24
C GLU A 95 16.40 10.77 1.17
N PRO A 96 15.47 11.28 2.00
CA PRO A 96 14.63 10.43 2.83
C PRO A 96 13.78 9.46 2.03
N LEU A 97 13.50 8.29 2.62
CA LEU A 97 12.61 7.29 2.04
C LEU A 97 11.18 7.88 2.00
N ASN A 98 10.57 7.93 0.81
CA ASN A 98 9.36 8.73 0.58
C ASN A 98 8.26 7.99 -0.21
N SER A 99 8.34 6.65 -0.24
CA SER A 99 7.28 5.74 -0.68
C SER A 99 6.45 5.27 0.52
N ASP A 100 5.31 4.66 0.25
CA ASP A 100 4.51 3.96 1.25
C ASP A 100 4.95 2.49 1.31
N ALA A 101 5.02 1.92 2.52
CA ALA A 101 5.32 0.50 2.71
C ALA A 101 4.16 -0.35 2.18
N ILE A 102 4.48 -1.39 1.41
CA ILE A 102 3.47 -2.23 0.76
C ILE A 102 3.33 -3.55 1.53
N ILE A 103 2.09 -3.85 1.94
CA ILE A 103 1.73 -5.15 2.51
C ILE A 103 1.17 -6.03 1.40
N TYR A 104 1.83 -7.15 1.17
CA TYR A 104 1.47 -8.14 0.16
C TYR A 104 0.70 -9.27 0.80
N LYS A 105 -0.42 -9.66 0.20
CA LYS A 105 -1.21 -10.81 0.64
C LYS A 105 -0.70 -12.07 -0.04
N SER A 106 -0.53 -13.14 0.70
CA SER A 106 -0.27 -14.45 0.11
C SER A 106 -1.53 -15.08 -0.48
N LEU A 107 -1.38 -16.12 -1.29
CA LEU A 107 -2.52 -16.92 -1.78
C LEU A 107 -3.31 -17.57 -0.63
N LYS A 108 -2.70 -17.71 0.56
CA LYS A 108 -3.33 -18.19 1.79
C LYS A 108 -3.93 -17.06 2.65
N GLY A 109 -3.81 -15.80 2.21
CA GLY A 109 -4.33 -14.62 2.91
C GLY A 109 -3.43 -14.04 4.00
N GLU A 110 -2.20 -14.56 4.16
CA GLU A 110 -1.24 -14.06 5.15
C GLU A 110 -0.53 -12.78 4.65
N ASP A 111 -0.07 -11.94 5.58
CA ASP A 111 0.58 -10.67 5.28
C ASP A 111 2.10 -10.82 5.18
N TYR A 112 2.67 -10.21 4.13
CA TYR A 112 4.10 -10.17 3.83
C TYR A 112 4.54 -8.75 3.51
N ILE A 113 5.82 -8.47 3.72
CA ILE A 113 6.43 -7.16 3.45
C ILE A 113 7.83 -7.34 2.87
N CYS A 114 8.24 -6.43 1.98
CA CYS A 114 9.60 -6.39 1.47
C CYS A 114 10.58 -6.00 2.59
N LYS A 115 11.75 -6.64 2.68
CA LYS A 115 12.74 -6.35 3.72
C LYS A 115 13.20 -4.88 3.68
N SER A 116 13.32 -4.29 2.50
CA SER A 116 13.62 -2.85 2.31
C SER A 116 12.61 -1.94 3.01
N ASP A 117 11.33 -2.30 2.99
CA ASP A 117 10.24 -1.47 3.52
C ASP A 117 10.21 -1.46 5.06
N LEU A 118 10.89 -2.41 5.72
CA LEU A 118 11.09 -2.35 7.17
C LEU A 118 11.87 -1.08 7.58
N PHE A 119 12.84 -0.65 6.77
CA PHE A 119 13.60 0.58 7.02
C PHE A 119 12.72 1.82 6.80
N LEU A 120 11.75 1.76 5.90
CA LEU A 120 10.79 2.83 5.68
C LEU A 120 9.87 3.00 6.89
N ILE A 121 9.33 1.90 7.41
CA ILE A 121 8.53 1.91 8.63
C ILE A 121 9.34 2.43 9.82
N LEU A 122 10.58 1.96 9.97
CA LEU A 122 11.48 2.42 11.04
C LEU A 122 11.79 3.92 10.92
N GLN A 123 11.96 4.44 9.71
CA GLN A 123 12.11 5.88 9.46
C GLN A 123 10.88 6.64 9.97
N ASN A 124 9.69 6.22 9.57
CA ASN A 124 8.44 6.88 9.91
C ASN A 124 8.21 6.87 11.44
N MET A 125 8.48 5.74 12.11
CA MET A 125 8.45 5.65 13.58
C MET A 125 9.48 6.57 14.24
N THR A 126 10.70 6.61 13.72
CA THR A 126 11.76 7.44 14.31
C THR A 126 11.39 8.92 14.19
N LEU A 127 10.83 9.33 13.05
CA LEU A 127 10.36 10.69 12.82
C LEU A 127 9.15 11.07 13.68
N SER A 128 8.22 10.14 13.93
CA SER A 128 7.09 10.41 14.82
C SER A 128 7.49 10.46 16.29
N THR A 129 8.60 9.81 16.65
CA THR A 129 9.03 9.64 18.05
C THR A 129 10.03 10.71 18.46
N PHE A 130 11.08 11.00 17.69
CA PHE A 130 12.15 11.88 18.15
C PHE A 130 11.83 13.38 17.99
N PRO A 131 12.23 14.24 18.97
CA PRO A 131 12.03 15.68 18.87
C PRO A 131 12.83 16.28 17.72
N GLY A 132 12.32 17.36 17.14
CA GLY A 132 12.98 18.06 16.02
C GLY A 132 12.94 17.31 14.69
N SER A 133 12.06 16.31 14.55
CA SER A 133 11.88 15.55 13.30
C SER A 133 11.32 16.36 12.13
N ASN A 134 10.90 17.61 12.37
CA ASN A 134 10.58 18.61 11.35
C ASN A 134 11.82 19.34 10.79
N SER A 135 13.01 19.19 11.41
CA SER A 135 14.26 19.74 10.91
C SER A 135 14.88 18.85 9.82
N GLU A 136 15.42 19.50 8.80
CA GLU A 136 16.14 18.85 7.70
C GLU A 136 17.38 18.10 8.18
N GLU A 137 18.10 18.64 9.16
CA GLU A 137 19.31 18.02 9.71
C GLU A 137 19.01 16.70 10.42
N ILE A 138 17.92 16.63 11.18
CA ILE A 138 17.50 15.40 11.88
C ILE A 138 17.00 14.35 10.88
N ARG A 139 16.18 14.75 9.90
CA ARG A 139 15.71 13.83 8.84
C ARG A 139 16.85 13.25 8.03
N SER A 140 17.78 14.09 7.59
CA SER A 140 18.98 13.68 6.88
C SER A 140 19.85 12.76 7.73
N CYS A 141 19.94 13.01 9.05
CA CYS A 141 20.64 12.11 9.96
C CYS A 141 19.97 10.73 10.03
N ILE A 142 18.66 10.67 10.28
CA ILE A 142 17.90 9.41 10.35
C ILE A 142 18.09 8.63 9.05
N THR A 143 17.88 9.28 7.91
CA THR A 143 18.05 8.71 6.57
C THR A 143 19.45 8.12 6.38
N ALA A 144 20.49 8.88 6.70
CA ALA A 144 21.88 8.43 6.57
C ALA A 144 22.18 7.22 7.49
N THR A 145 21.69 7.24 8.74
CA THR A 145 21.88 6.14 9.69
C THR A 145 21.18 4.87 9.23
N LEU A 146 19.93 4.97 8.76
CA LEU A 146 19.16 3.84 8.26
C LEU A 146 19.81 3.23 7.03
N ARG A 147 20.20 4.04 6.04
CA ARG A 147 20.89 3.58 4.83
C ARG A 147 22.23 2.94 5.14
N HIS A 148 23.01 3.52 6.06
CA HIS A 148 24.26 2.91 6.50
C HIS A 148 24.03 1.55 7.15
N SER A 149 22.97 1.42 7.95
CA SER A 149 22.62 0.16 8.61
C SER A 149 22.08 -0.88 7.62
N ALA A 150 21.30 -0.46 6.61
CA ALA A 150 20.77 -1.31 5.57
C ALA A 150 21.89 -2.04 4.79
N LYS A 151 23.04 -1.38 4.57
CA LYS A 151 24.22 -2.00 3.92
C LYS A 151 24.81 -3.21 4.65
N LYS A 152 24.44 -3.44 5.92
CA LYS A 152 24.85 -4.63 6.68
C LYS A 152 24.05 -5.89 6.29
N PHE A 153 22.99 -5.74 5.51
CA PHE A 153 22.07 -6.81 5.15
C PHE A 153 22.12 -7.08 3.65
N GLU A 154 22.06 -8.35 3.28
CA GLU A 154 21.95 -8.81 1.91
C GLU A 154 20.49 -9.08 1.55
N ASN A 155 20.18 -9.11 0.25
CA ASN A 155 18.87 -9.52 -0.29
C ASN A 155 17.69 -8.71 0.29
N LEU A 156 17.82 -7.38 0.36
CA LEU A 156 16.75 -6.50 0.85
C LEU A 156 15.49 -6.48 -0.03
N HIS A 157 15.58 -7.00 -1.25
CA HIS A 157 14.47 -7.25 -2.17
C HIS A 157 13.64 -8.50 -1.81
N GLU A 158 14.09 -9.35 -0.88
CA GLU A 158 13.33 -10.49 -0.40
C GLU A 158 12.16 -10.07 0.51
N PHE A 159 11.23 -10.99 0.73
CA PHE A 159 10.05 -10.77 1.56
C PHE A 159 10.15 -11.52 2.87
N VAL A 160 9.50 -10.98 3.90
CA VAL A 160 9.31 -11.63 5.20
C VAL A 160 7.85 -11.55 5.60
N LYS A 161 7.41 -12.47 6.46
CA LYS A 161 6.06 -12.40 7.04
C LYS A 161 5.93 -11.12 7.86
N PHE A 162 4.84 -10.40 7.66
CA PHE A 162 4.56 -9.19 8.42
C PHE A 162 4.05 -9.57 9.82
N ASP A 163 4.77 -9.12 10.85
CA ASP A 163 4.37 -9.28 12.24
C ASP A 163 4.21 -7.90 12.88
N GLN A 164 3.00 -7.58 13.30
CA GLN A 164 2.72 -6.31 13.96
C GLN A 164 3.42 -6.19 15.31
N LYS A 165 3.55 -7.31 16.07
CA LYS A 165 4.14 -7.30 17.41
C LYS A 165 5.61 -6.90 17.38
N PHE A 166 6.34 -7.39 16.37
CA PHE A 166 7.73 -7.01 16.11
C PHE A 166 7.92 -5.49 16.07
N PHE A 167 7.01 -4.78 15.40
CA PHE A 167 7.09 -3.33 15.31
C PHE A 167 6.63 -2.59 16.57
N ASP A 168 5.65 -3.14 17.30
CA ASP A 168 5.22 -2.58 18.58
C ASP A 168 6.36 -2.65 19.62
N GLU A 169 7.22 -3.67 19.55
CA GLU A 169 8.43 -3.78 20.37
C GLU A 169 9.51 -2.77 19.97
N ILE A 170 9.79 -2.62 18.68
CA ILE A 170 10.70 -1.59 18.16
C ILE A 170 10.25 -0.19 18.58
N ARG A 171 8.93 0.09 18.50
CA ARG A 171 8.38 1.38 18.92
C ARG A 171 8.69 1.66 20.38
N LYS A 172 8.50 0.68 21.28
CA LYS A 172 8.83 0.83 22.71
C LYS A 172 10.31 1.12 22.91
N GLU A 173 11.20 0.45 22.18
CA GLU A 173 12.63 0.74 22.25
C GLU A 173 12.97 2.18 21.80
N LEU A 174 12.33 2.66 20.74
CA LEU A 174 12.51 4.05 20.27
C LEU A 174 11.98 5.06 21.29
N GLU A 175 10.82 4.79 21.91
CA GLU A 175 10.24 5.64 22.97
C GLU A 175 11.16 5.67 24.21
N GLU A 176 11.77 4.55 24.60
CA GLU A 176 12.78 4.53 25.67
C GLU A 176 14.06 5.30 25.28
N ALA A 177 14.51 5.17 24.04
CA ALA A 177 15.65 5.93 23.52
C ALA A 177 15.37 7.45 23.51
N GLN A 178 14.15 7.86 23.15
CA GLN A 178 13.71 9.26 23.14
C GLN A 178 13.75 9.88 24.54
N LYS A 179 13.44 9.11 25.61
CA LYS A 179 13.52 9.60 27.01
C LYS A 179 14.90 10.12 27.38
N ILE A 180 15.96 9.70 26.69
CA ILE A 180 17.32 10.23 26.87
C ILE A 180 17.36 11.73 26.52
N CYS A 181 16.68 12.16 25.46
CA CYS A 181 16.63 13.56 25.07
C CYS A 181 16.00 14.45 26.15
N TYR A 182 14.90 14.00 26.77
CA TYR A 182 14.25 14.72 27.86
C TYR A 182 15.05 14.67 29.16
N ARG A 183 15.61 13.50 29.52
CA ARG A 183 16.43 13.33 30.72
C ARG A 183 17.62 14.29 30.73
N TYR A 184 18.24 14.52 29.58
CA TYR A 184 19.36 15.44 29.43
C TYR A 184 18.95 16.86 28.98
N HIS A 185 17.66 17.17 29.01
CA HIS A 185 17.10 18.50 28.77
C HIS A 185 17.55 19.09 27.42
N PHE A 186 17.47 18.30 26.35
CA PHE A 186 17.83 18.74 24.99
C PHE A 186 16.75 19.60 24.34
N GLU A 187 15.79 20.09 25.12
CA GLU A 187 14.75 20.99 24.67
C GLU A 187 15.31 22.40 24.44
N THR A 188 14.81 23.08 23.41
CA THR A 188 15.32 24.39 22.99
C THR A 188 15.31 25.44 24.10
N GLU A 189 14.29 25.44 24.95
CA GLU A 189 14.15 26.40 26.05
C GLU A 189 15.25 26.21 27.10
N SER A 190 15.46 24.97 27.56
CA SER A 190 16.53 24.63 28.52
C SER A 190 17.91 24.99 27.97
N LEU A 191 18.17 24.66 26.70
CA LEU A 191 19.44 24.98 26.06
C LEU A 191 19.65 26.49 25.85
N SER A 192 18.58 27.25 25.63
CA SER A 192 18.67 28.71 25.48
C SER A 192 19.21 29.36 26.77
N GLN A 193 18.73 28.92 27.93
CA GLN A 193 19.19 29.41 29.24
C GLN A 193 20.66 29.05 29.49
N GLU A 194 21.06 27.81 29.18
CA GLU A 194 22.44 27.37 29.37
C GLU A 194 23.43 28.08 28.44
N LEU A 195 23.05 28.33 27.18
CA LEU A 195 23.92 29.01 26.23
C LEU A 195 24.17 30.49 26.58
N VAL A 196 23.19 31.18 27.19
CA VAL A 196 23.39 32.53 27.75
C VAL A 196 24.44 32.52 28.84
N SER A 197 24.41 31.51 29.71
CA SER A 197 25.38 31.36 30.80
C SER A 197 26.78 30.91 30.33
N GLY A 198 26.96 30.62 29.02
CA GLY A 198 28.23 30.15 28.47
C GLY A 198 28.65 28.76 28.97
N ASN A 199 27.72 27.96 29.50
CA ASN A 199 28.00 26.69 30.17
C ASN A 199 28.23 25.51 29.21
N PHE A 200 29.25 25.63 28.35
CA PHE A 200 29.64 24.56 27.43
C PHE A 200 30.21 23.32 28.12
N GLU A 201 30.64 23.44 29.37
CA GLU A 201 31.18 22.32 30.16
C GLU A 201 30.07 21.30 30.48
N ASN A 202 28.88 21.78 30.88
CA ASN A 202 27.73 20.92 31.12
C ASN A 202 27.24 20.25 29.82
N LEU A 203 27.18 21.02 28.73
CA LEU A 203 26.80 20.48 27.40
C LEU A 203 27.77 19.39 26.93
N ALA A 204 29.08 19.58 27.14
CA ALA A 204 30.08 18.57 26.80
C ALA A 204 29.89 17.28 27.62
N LYS A 205 29.63 17.38 28.93
CA LYS A 205 29.34 16.21 29.79
C LYS A 205 28.09 15.46 29.35
N ARG A 206 27.02 16.17 28.95
CA ARG A 206 25.80 15.53 28.42
C ARG A 206 26.07 14.83 27.10
N PHE A 207 26.78 15.50 26.19
CA PHE A 207 27.17 14.95 24.89
C PHE A 207 28.00 13.67 25.05
N GLU A 208 28.97 13.67 25.97
CA GLU A 208 29.79 12.50 26.28
C GLU A 208 28.94 11.31 26.73
N LYS A 209 28.01 11.52 27.66
CA LYS A 209 27.09 10.46 28.17
C LYS A 209 26.17 9.87 27.09
N THR A 210 25.92 10.61 26.01
CA THR A 210 25.08 10.16 24.90
C THR A 210 25.87 9.71 23.68
N SER A 211 27.19 9.88 23.68
CA SER A 211 28.08 9.51 22.57
C SER A 211 28.40 8.02 22.59
N SER A 212 28.51 7.41 21.41
CA SER A 212 29.05 6.07 21.21
C SER A 212 30.58 6.05 21.05
N LYS A 213 31.22 7.21 20.85
CA LYS A 213 32.69 7.33 20.73
C LYS A 213 33.31 8.03 21.92
N PRO A 214 34.36 7.46 22.54
CA PRO A 214 35.11 8.14 23.59
C PRO A 214 35.93 9.27 22.96
N ASN A 215 35.54 10.51 23.25
CA ASN A 215 36.30 11.72 22.91
C ASN A 215 36.59 12.45 24.22
N SER A 216 37.76 13.12 24.30
CA SER A 216 38.05 13.88 25.51
C SER A 216 37.02 15.01 25.71
N PRO A 217 36.55 15.25 26.95
CA PRO A 217 35.58 16.32 27.25
C PRO A 217 36.00 17.68 26.69
N GLN A 218 37.31 17.97 26.71
CA GLN A 218 37.88 19.20 26.15
C GLN A 218 37.68 19.30 24.63
N LYS A 219 37.91 18.22 23.87
CA LYS A 219 37.67 18.22 22.41
C LYS A 219 36.18 18.40 22.09
N ILE A 220 35.30 17.74 22.84
CA ILE A 220 33.84 17.89 22.69
C ILE A 220 33.44 19.34 22.95
N ARG A 221 33.92 19.94 24.03
CA ARG A 221 33.63 21.32 24.38
C ARG A 221 34.06 22.30 23.30
N GLU A 222 35.30 22.18 22.79
CA GLU A 222 35.79 23.07 21.72
C GLU A 222 35.03 22.86 20.41
N MET A 223 34.63 21.62 20.09
CA MET A 223 33.74 21.34 18.96
C MET A 223 32.38 22.04 19.13
N LEU A 224 31.74 21.92 20.30
CA LEU A 224 30.44 22.56 20.57
C LEU A 224 30.53 24.09 20.52
N LYS A 225 31.59 24.69 21.08
CA LYS A 225 31.84 26.13 20.97
C LYS A 225 32.00 26.58 19.52
N LYS A 226 32.76 25.83 18.71
CA LYS A 226 32.93 26.10 17.28
C LYS A 226 31.61 25.99 16.53
N LEU A 227 30.82 24.95 16.78
CA LEU A 227 29.50 24.77 16.17
C LEU A 227 28.54 25.91 16.52
N TYR A 228 28.58 26.37 17.77
CA TYR A 228 27.81 27.53 18.22
C TYR A 228 28.27 28.83 17.55
N SER A 229 29.58 29.10 17.49
CA SER A 229 30.11 30.34 16.90
C SER A 229 29.94 30.44 15.40
N MET A 230 29.93 29.29 14.68
CA MET A 230 29.68 29.23 13.23
C MET A 230 28.22 29.56 12.86
N ARG A 231 27.29 29.62 13.81
CA ARG A 231 25.89 29.96 13.55
C ARG A 231 25.64 31.43 13.87
N THR A 232 25.12 32.17 12.90
CA THR A 232 24.57 33.52 13.08
C THR A 232 23.07 33.43 13.33
N GLY A 233 22.47 34.44 13.96
CA GLY A 233 21.04 34.49 14.25
C GLY A 233 20.72 34.64 15.74
N THR A 234 19.44 34.50 16.08
CA THR A 234 18.94 34.66 17.45
C THR A 234 19.47 33.57 18.37
N LEU A 235 19.52 33.85 19.68
CA LEU A 235 19.84 32.85 20.69
C LEU A 235 18.96 31.61 20.55
N HIS A 236 17.67 31.79 20.32
CA HIS A 236 16.72 30.70 20.11
C HIS A 236 17.13 29.80 18.93
N PHE A 237 17.50 30.38 17.78
CA PHE A 237 17.96 29.62 16.63
C PHE A 237 19.25 28.84 16.92
N ARG A 238 20.20 29.45 17.65
CA ARG A 238 21.42 28.76 18.09
C ARG A 238 21.12 27.63 19.07
N ALA A 239 20.17 27.81 19.98
CA ALA A 239 19.73 26.78 20.92
C ALA A 239 19.03 25.62 20.21
N GLN A 240 18.18 25.89 19.21
CA GLN A 240 17.59 24.86 18.35
C GLN A 240 18.67 24.06 17.63
N TYR A 241 19.65 24.73 17.05
CA TYR A 241 20.76 24.04 16.39
C TYR A 241 21.56 23.15 17.35
N MET A 242 21.83 23.64 18.56
CA MET A 242 22.50 22.84 19.60
C MET A 242 21.64 21.65 20.06
N ALA A 243 20.33 21.82 20.17
CA ALA A 243 19.39 20.72 20.41
C ALA A 243 19.56 19.64 19.34
N PHE A 244 19.58 20.04 18.06
CA PHE A 244 19.74 19.11 16.95
C PHE A 244 21.07 18.35 17.01
N VAL A 245 22.17 19.02 17.35
CA VAL A 245 23.49 18.36 17.51
C VAL A 245 23.44 17.27 18.60
N LEU A 246 22.76 17.55 19.71
CA LEU A 246 22.63 16.62 20.84
C LEU A 246 21.67 15.46 20.54
N ILE A 247 20.51 15.76 19.95
CA ILE A 247 19.53 14.75 19.52
C ILE A 247 20.14 13.84 18.44
N LYS A 248 20.86 14.41 17.47
CA LYS A 248 21.63 13.68 16.47
C LYS A 248 22.59 12.68 17.12
N ASN A 249 23.28 13.08 18.18
CA ASN A 249 24.22 12.19 18.88
C ASN A 249 23.48 10.99 19.51
N VAL A 250 22.31 11.21 20.11
CA VAL A 250 21.46 10.13 20.65
C VAL A 250 21.00 9.19 19.53
N LEU A 251 20.50 9.73 18.41
CA LEU A 251 20.03 8.95 17.27
C LEU A 251 21.14 8.08 16.68
N MET A 252 22.32 8.67 16.44
CA MET A 252 23.48 7.97 15.89
C MET A 252 23.98 6.81 16.76
N ARG A 253 23.68 6.83 18.07
CA ARG A 253 23.96 5.71 18.96
C ARG A 253 22.82 4.70 19.00
N THR A 254 21.60 5.17 19.28
CA THR A 254 20.47 4.30 19.64
C THR A 254 19.83 3.62 18.45
N LEU A 255 19.71 4.29 17.30
CA LEU A 255 19.04 3.72 16.13
C LEU A 255 19.79 2.50 15.56
N PRO A 256 21.13 2.52 15.40
CA PRO A 256 21.88 1.32 15.03
C PRO A 256 21.72 0.17 16.04
N GLU A 257 21.68 0.45 17.34
CA GLU A 257 21.50 -0.57 18.37
C GLU A 257 20.12 -1.24 18.27
N VAL A 258 19.06 -0.46 18.04
CA VAL A 258 17.69 -0.99 17.83
C VAL A 258 17.68 -1.91 16.60
N ILE A 259 18.32 -1.51 15.51
CA ILE A 259 18.42 -2.33 14.29
C ILE A 259 19.21 -3.60 14.57
N ASP A 260 20.40 -3.50 15.19
CA ASP A 260 21.26 -4.65 15.44
C ASP A 260 20.60 -5.67 16.39
N ARG A 261 19.77 -5.23 17.35
CA ARG A 261 18.99 -6.11 18.26
C ARG A 261 17.82 -6.79 17.55
N ASN A 262 17.08 -6.08 16.72
CA ASN A 262 15.77 -6.54 16.22
C ASN A 262 15.84 -7.14 14.81
N PHE A 263 16.71 -6.62 13.94
CA PHE A 263 16.70 -6.95 12.51
C PHE A 263 17.48 -8.24 12.20
N GLY A 264 17.74 -9.08 13.20
CA GLY A 264 18.27 -10.44 13.00
C GLY A 264 17.42 -11.27 12.02
N ILE A 265 16.11 -11.03 11.98
CA ILE A 265 15.16 -11.64 11.03
C ILE A 265 15.53 -11.37 9.56
N LEU A 266 16.23 -10.27 9.27
CA LEU A 266 16.68 -9.95 7.92
C LEU A 266 17.84 -10.83 7.46
N LYS A 267 18.64 -11.34 8.40
CA LYS A 267 19.77 -12.25 8.14
C LYS A 267 19.32 -13.69 7.90
N SER A 268 18.16 -14.08 8.44
CA SER A 268 17.59 -15.38 8.16
C SER A 268 16.91 -15.41 6.79
N THR A 269 17.28 -16.37 5.95
CA THR A 269 16.46 -16.74 4.80
C THR A 269 15.17 -17.39 5.32
N SER A 270 14.02 -17.02 4.77
CA SER A 270 12.76 -17.70 5.09
C SER A 270 12.94 -19.21 4.89
N ALA A 271 12.47 -20.01 5.85
CA ALA A 271 12.49 -21.47 5.75
C ALA A 271 11.75 -21.96 4.48
N ASN A 272 10.75 -21.20 4.05
CA ASN A 272 9.95 -21.42 2.86
C ASN A 272 10.25 -20.32 1.83
N PRO A 273 10.71 -20.66 0.61
CA PRO A 273 10.86 -19.69 -0.47
C PRO A 273 9.56 -18.92 -0.72
N ILE A 274 9.69 -17.61 -0.92
CA ILE A 274 8.56 -16.74 -1.25
C ILE A 274 8.68 -16.36 -2.72
N ILE A 275 7.64 -16.64 -3.50
CA ILE A 275 7.56 -16.36 -4.93
C ILE A 275 6.51 -15.29 -5.18
N ARG A 276 6.85 -14.28 -5.98
CA ARG A 276 5.89 -13.26 -6.42
C ARG A 276 4.99 -13.79 -7.53
N VAL A 277 3.69 -13.66 -7.31
CA VAL A 277 2.62 -13.90 -8.30
C VAL A 277 2.14 -12.55 -8.78
N PHE A 278 2.50 -12.23 -10.02
CA PHE A 278 2.10 -10.99 -10.67
C PHE A 278 0.67 -11.08 -11.17
N GLU A 279 -0.13 -10.08 -10.83
CA GLU A 279 -1.53 -10.02 -11.23
C GLU A 279 -1.76 -8.87 -12.21
N ASP A 280 -2.22 -9.22 -13.41
CA ASP A 280 -2.49 -8.26 -14.48
C ASP A 280 -3.67 -8.70 -15.33
N GLU A 281 -4.69 -7.86 -15.46
CA GLU A 281 -5.86 -8.09 -16.33
C GLU A 281 -6.49 -9.50 -16.15
N GLY A 282 -6.60 -9.96 -14.91
CA GLY A 282 -7.16 -11.27 -14.55
C GLY A 282 -6.21 -12.46 -14.74
N ARG A 283 -4.97 -12.23 -15.20
CA ARG A 283 -3.91 -13.24 -15.25
C ARG A 283 -3.11 -13.27 -13.95
N GLN A 284 -2.54 -14.43 -13.67
CA GLN A 284 -1.66 -14.65 -12.52
C GLN A 284 -0.45 -15.46 -12.99
N PHE A 285 0.73 -14.86 -12.95
CA PHE A 285 1.94 -15.49 -13.47
C PHE A 285 3.16 -15.18 -12.59
N VAL A 286 4.20 -16.01 -12.71
CA VAL A 286 5.45 -15.85 -11.95
C VAL A 286 6.63 -15.73 -12.90
N MET A 287 7.71 -15.05 -12.48
CA MET A 287 8.97 -15.04 -13.22
C MET A 287 9.65 -16.40 -13.15
N LYS A 288 10.06 -16.94 -14.31
CA LYS A 288 10.74 -18.25 -14.39
C LYS A 288 12.07 -18.26 -13.64
N ALA A 289 12.86 -17.19 -13.76
CA ALA A 289 14.13 -17.07 -13.04
C ALA A 289 13.97 -17.17 -11.52
N GLU A 290 12.97 -16.50 -10.95
CA GLU A 290 12.66 -16.54 -9.52
C GLU A 290 12.21 -17.95 -9.10
N LEU A 291 11.26 -18.53 -9.84
CA LEU A 291 10.76 -19.87 -9.56
C LEU A 291 11.87 -20.93 -9.62
N PHE A 292 12.61 -20.98 -10.73
CA PHE A 292 13.61 -22.01 -10.97
C PHE A 292 14.83 -21.88 -10.06
N HIS A 293 15.18 -20.67 -9.61
CA HIS A 293 16.19 -20.47 -8.57
C HIS A 293 15.84 -21.28 -7.31
N TYR A 294 14.63 -21.14 -6.80
CA TYR A 294 14.22 -21.81 -5.57
C TYR A 294 13.90 -23.29 -5.77
N VAL A 295 13.31 -23.68 -6.91
CA VAL A 295 13.12 -25.10 -7.26
C VAL A 295 14.47 -25.82 -7.30
N ASN A 296 15.49 -25.26 -7.95
CA ASN A 296 16.84 -25.85 -8.01
C ASN A 296 17.55 -25.93 -6.65
N LYS A 297 17.16 -25.08 -5.69
CA LYS A 297 17.72 -25.05 -4.33
C LYS A 297 17.07 -26.09 -3.41
N LYS A 298 15.78 -26.38 -3.60
CA LYS A 298 14.98 -27.25 -2.73
C LYS A 298 14.75 -28.66 -3.29
N SER A 299 14.60 -28.79 -4.60
CA SER A 299 14.27 -30.07 -5.23
C SER A 299 15.48 -30.98 -5.28
N LYS A 300 15.23 -32.29 -5.14
CA LYS A 300 16.22 -33.36 -5.36
C LYS A 300 16.28 -33.79 -6.84
N LYS A 301 15.40 -33.26 -7.69
CA LYS A 301 15.36 -33.53 -9.13
C LYS A 301 16.58 -32.90 -9.84
N PRO A 302 16.91 -33.34 -11.07
CA PRO A 302 17.94 -32.68 -11.88
C PRO A 302 17.68 -31.18 -11.98
N LYS A 303 18.75 -30.38 -11.83
CA LYS A 303 18.65 -28.92 -11.89
C LYS A 303 18.15 -28.46 -13.26
N ILE A 304 17.19 -27.55 -13.25
CA ILE A 304 16.70 -26.86 -14.44
C ILE A 304 17.75 -25.84 -14.86
N ASN A 305 18.42 -26.08 -15.99
CA ASN A 305 19.33 -25.10 -16.59
C ASN A 305 18.51 -24.07 -17.37
N PHE A 306 18.24 -22.93 -16.75
CA PHE A 306 17.44 -21.87 -17.34
C PHE A 306 18.21 -20.55 -17.30
N LYS A 307 18.17 -19.83 -18.42
CA LYS A 307 18.68 -18.48 -18.53
C LYS A 307 17.72 -17.67 -19.38
N ASP A 308 17.37 -16.50 -18.89
CA ASP A 308 16.61 -15.52 -19.66
C ASP A 308 17.41 -15.05 -20.89
N VAL A 309 16.68 -14.64 -21.91
CA VAL A 309 17.22 -14.25 -23.22
C VAL A 309 16.92 -12.78 -23.47
N ASN A 310 17.86 -12.05 -24.08
CA ASN A 310 17.71 -10.64 -24.50
C ASN A 310 17.24 -9.68 -23.38
N ASP A 311 17.73 -9.87 -22.15
CA ASP A 311 17.34 -9.05 -20.99
C ASP A 311 15.83 -9.01 -20.70
N ASN A 312 15.11 -10.05 -21.13
CA ASN A 312 13.70 -10.25 -20.87
C ASN A 312 13.52 -11.30 -19.77
N PHE A 313 12.77 -10.99 -18.71
CA PHE A 313 12.33 -12.03 -17.77
C PHE A 313 11.08 -12.71 -18.30
N THR A 314 11.22 -13.98 -18.67
CA THR A 314 10.08 -14.78 -19.14
C THR A 314 9.27 -15.31 -17.96
N THR A 315 7.97 -15.55 -18.21
CA THR A 315 7.03 -15.96 -17.15
C THR A 315 6.38 -17.31 -17.46
N ILE A 316 5.71 -17.85 -16.45
CA ILE A 316 4.85 -19.02 -16.52
C ILE A 316 3.58 -18.74 -15.72
N GLU A 317 2.41 -19.13 -16.25
CA GLU A 317 1.12 -18.96 -15.57
C GLU A 317 1.08 -19.79 -14.29
N ILE A 318 0.44 -19.26 -13.24
CA ILE A 318 0.42 -19.91 -11.91
C ILE A 318 -0.25 -21.29 -11.95
N GLN A 319 -1.25 -21.45 -12.81
CA GLN A 319 -1.93 -22.73 -13.02
C GLN A 319 -0.97 -23.77 -13.59
N GLU A 320 -0.12 -23.38 -14.53
CA GLU A 320 0.88 -24.24 -15.13
C GLU A 320 1.99 -24.59 -14.12
N VAL A 321 2.34 -23.67 -13.22
CA VAL A 321 3.27 -23.94 -12.12
C VAL A 321 2.75 -25.08 -11.25
N PHE A 322 1.50 -25.00 -10.79
CA PHE A 322 0.92 -26.05 -9.95
C PHE A 322 0.73 -27.37 -10.71
N GLN A 323 0.46 -27.34 -12.00
CA GLN A 323 0.38 -28.57 -12.81
C GLN A 323 1.72 -29.27 -13.01
N LYS A 324 2.81 -28.51 -13.21
CA LYS A 324 4.13 -29.07 -13.57
C LYS A 324 5.06 -29.29 -12.39
N PHE A 325 4.91 -28.53 -11.31
CA PHE A 325 5.86 -28.46 -10.20
C PHE A 325 5.21 -28.68 -8.83
N GLU A 326 4.00 -29.27 -8.76
CA GLU A 326 3.20 -29.42 -7.53
C GLU A 326 4.03 -29.85 -6.31
N ASP A 327 4.77 -30.96 -6.45
CA ASP A 327 5.60 -31.51 -5.37
C ASP A 327 6.77 -30.60 -4.97
N ASP A 328 7.38 -29.93 -5.96
CA ASP A 328 8.56 -29.10 -5.76
C ASP A 328 8.22 -27.78 -5.06
N VAL A 329 7.01 -27.25 -5.30
CA VAL A 329 6.57 -25.94 -4.79
C VAL A 329 5.61 -26.03 -3.61
N LYS A 330 5.25 -27.24 -3.13
CA LYS A 330 4.32 -27.44 -2.01
C LYS A 330 4.71 -26.69 -0.73
N SER A 331 6.02 -26.54 -0.48
CA SER A 331 6.54 -25.82 0.68
C SER A 331 6.72 -24.32 0.46
N PHE A 332 6.49 -23.81 -0.75
CA PHE A 332 6.72 -22.41 -1.08
C PHE A 332 5.52 -21.57 -0.65
N GLU A 333 5.78 -20.28 -0.45
CA GLU A 333 4.75 -19.28 -0.29
C GLU A 333 4.64 -18.44 -1.56
N PHE A 334 3.42 -18.09 -1.93
CA PHE A 334 3.13 -17.31 -3.12
C PHE A 334 2.44 -16.01 -2.71
N ILE A 335 3.10 -14.87 -2.97
CA ILE A 335 2.57 -13.54 -2.62
C ILE A 335 2.01 -12.83 -3.85
N ARG A 336 0.86 -12.18 -3.69
CA ARG A 336 0.15 -11.49 -4.76
C ARG A 336 0.75 -10.09 -4.94
N CYS A 337 1.26 -9.82 -6.14
CA CYS A 337 1.91 -8.59 -6.52
C CYS A 337 1.16 -7.95 -7.70
N PRO A 338 0.21 -7.03 -7.45
CA PRO A 338 -0.53 -6.38 -8.53
C PRO A 338 0.40 -5.52 -9.39
N ILE A 339 0.22 -5.57 -10.71
CA ILE A 339 0.93 -4.68 -11.63
C ILE A 339 0.31 -3.28 -11.55
N LEU A 340 1.07 -2.33 -11.05
CA LEU A 340 0.62 -0.95 -10.89
C LEU A 340 0.99 -0.09 -12.11
N ARG A 341 0.06 0.78 -12.51
CA ARG A 341 0.24 1.72 -13.62
C ARG A 341 -0.31 3.08 -13.27
N THR A 342 0.30 4.09 -13.86
CA THR A 342 -0.20 5.47 -13.89
C THR A 342 -0.73 5.79 -15.28
N LYS A 343 -1.26 7.00 -15.49
CA LYS A 343 -1.75 7.41 -16.82
C LYS A 343 -0.69 7.29 -17.92
N HIS A 344 0.57 7.63 -17.64
CA HIS A 344 1.61 7.70 -18.67
C HIS A 344 2.76 6.70 -18.51
N ARG A 345 2.96 6.10 -17.33
CA ARG A 345 4.06 5.17 -17.04
C ARG A 345 3.61 3.96 -16.22
N ALA A 346 4.21 2.80 -16.48
CA ALA A 346 4.13 1.67 -15.55
C ALA A 346 5.00 1.92 -14.33
N VAL A 347 4.59 1.39 -13.17
CA VAL A 347 5.41 1.41 -11.95
C VAL A 347 6.51 0.35 -12.11
N PRO A 348 7.80 0.71 -11.95
CA PRO A 348 8.90 -0.27 -11.99
C PRO A 348 8.76 -1.35 -10.92
N ILE A 349 9.24 -2.55 -11.26
CA ILE A 349 9.22 -3.72 -10.38
C ILE A 349 10.65 -4.23 -10.21
N PRO A 350 11.15 -4.44 -8.99
CA PRO A 350 12.45 -5.07 -8.78
C PRO A 350 12.54 -6.42 -9.51
N GLY A 351 13.64 -6.67 -10.22
CA GLY A 351 13.85 -7.94 -10.89
C GLY A 351 14.02 -9.11 -9.91
N PRO A 352 14.03 -10.35 -10.43
CA PRO A 352 14.24 -11.54 -9.62
C PRO A 352 15.63 -11.47 -8.97
N LEU A 353 15.72 -11.80 -7.68
CA LEU A 353 16.98 -11.83 -6.91
C LEU A 353 17.74 -10.48 -6.88
N GLY A 354 17.03 -9.36 -7.08
CA GLY A 354 17.62 -8.02 -7.09
C GLY A 354 18.34 -7.64 -8.39
N ASP A 355 18.14 -8.39 -9.49
CA ASP A 355 18.71 -8.08 -10.81
C ASP A 355 17.89 -6.99 -11.53
N ASP A 356 18.38 -5.74 -11.48
CA ASP A 356 17.79 -4.57 -12.15
C ASP A 356 16.31 -4.31 -11.74
N PHE A 357 15.67 -3.33 -12.37
CA PHE A 357 14.23 -3.13 -12.36
C PHE A 357 13.65 -3.61 -13.68
N CYS A 358 12.35 -3.84 -13.73
CA CYS A 358 11.67 -4.24 -14.95
C CYS A 358 10.24 -3.70 -15.01
N ILE A 359 9.68 -3.69 -16.22
CA ILE A 359 8.27 -3.42 -16.50
C ILE A 359 7.77 -4.47 -17.49
N LEU A 360 6.45 -4.64 -17.63
CA LEU A 360 5.94 -5.54 -18.66
C LEU A 360 6.28 -5.02 -20.06
N ALA A 361 6.53 -5.94 -20.99
CA ALA A 361 6.87 -5.62 -22.37
C ALA A 361 5.79 -4.79 -23.06
N ILE A 362 4.52 -5.05 -22.73
CA ILE A 362 3.39 -4.26 -23.24
C ILE A 362 3.41 -2.81 -22.73
N ASP A 363 3.93 -2.56 -21.52
CA ASP A 363 4.08 -1.21 -20.99
C ASP A 363 5.23 -0.46 -21.64
N ALA A 364 6.35 -1.15 -21.90
CA ALA A 364 7.45 -0.61 -22.69
C ALA A 364 7.01 -0.26 -24.12
N PHE A 365 6.19 -1.11 -24.75
CA PHE A 365 5.61 -0.88 -26.07
C PHE A 365 4.82 0.43 -26.14
N PHE A 366 3.87 0.64 -25.21
CA PHE A 366 3.10 1.88 -25.19
C PHE A 366 3.97 3.09 -24.85
N GLY A 367 4.97 2.94 -23.96
CA GLY A 367 5.95 3.99 -23.68
C GLY A 367 6.76 4.41 -24.91
N PHE A 368 7.23 3.43 -25.70
CA PHE A 368 7.99 3.65 -26.92
C PHE A 368 7.16 4.40 -27.97
N PHE A 369 5.96 3.91 -28.29
CA PHE A 369 5.10 4.58 -29.27
C PHE A 369 4.64 5.97 -28.82
N LYS A 370 4.44 6.19 -27.51
CA LYS A 370 4.16 7.52 -26.95
C LYS A 370 5.31 8.50 -27.19
N SER A 371 6.57 8.08 -27.01
CA SER A 371 7.76 8.86 -27.35
C SER A 371 7.82 9.17 -28.85
N LEU A 372 7.53 8.21 -29.72
CA LEU A 372 7.48 8.45 -31.18
C LEU A 372 6.37 9.44 -31.58
N ILE A 373 5.17 9.27 -31.02
CA ILE A 373 3.98 10.04 -31.36
C ILE A 373 4.11 11.50 -30.89
N PHE A 374 4.50 11.74 -29.64
CA PHE A 374 4.50 13.10 -29.06
C PHE A 374 5.90 13.69 -28.90
N GLY A 375 6.88 12.89 -28.53
CA GLY A 375 8.26 13.34 -28.35
C GLY A 375 8.92 13.66 -29.69
N ALA A 376 9.12 12.62 -30.52
CA ALA A 376 9.73 12.78 -31.84
C ALA A 376 8.77 13.39 -32.88
N LYS A 377 7.46 13.27 -32.65
CA LYS A 377 6.38 13.60 -33.62
C LYS A 377 6.62 12.94 -34.97
N PHE A 378 7.07 11.69 -34.92
CA PHE A 378 7.61 10.98 -36.07
C PHE A 378 6.61 10.92 -37.22
N PHE A 379 5.35 10.56 -36.92
CA PHE A 379 4.31 10.35 -37.93
C PHE A 379 3.73 11.65 -38.53
N GLN A 380 4.11 12.83 -38.01
CA GLN A 380 3.83 14.09 -38.71
C GLN A 380 4.85 14.35 -39.82
N LYS A 381 6.07 13.79 -39.69
CA LYS A 381 7.21 14.06 -40.56
C LYS A 381 7.43 12.95 -41.58
N HIS A 382 7.24 11.70 -41.17
CA HIS A 382 7.62 10.51 -41.93
C HIS A 382 6.50 9.47 -41.97
N PRO A 383 6.39 8.71 -43.07
CA PRO A 383 5.48 7.59 -43.16
C PRO A 383 5.95 6.41 -42.29
N LEU A 384 4.99 5.55 -41.92
CA LEU A 384 5.25 4.37 -41.09
C LEU A 384 6.27 3.39 -41.72
N SER A 385 6.35 3.34 -43.05
CA SER A 385 7.30 2.48 -43.79
C SER A 385 8.76 2.76 -43.44
N VAL A 386 9.12 4.02 -43.15
CA VAL A 386 10.48 4.35 -42.70
C VAL A 386 10.80 3.67 -41.38
N LEU A 387 9.81 3.57 -40.47
CA LEU A 387 9.97 2.86 -39.21
C LEU A 387 10.09 1.35 -39.44
N GLN A 388 9.34 0.84 -40.41
CA GLN A 388 9.35 -0.57 -40.80
C GLN A 388 10.72 -1.04 -41.27
N ASP A 389 11.31 -0.29 -42.20
CA ASP A 389 12.55 -0.67 -42.87
C ASP A 389 13.76 -0.60 -41.92
N LEU A 390 13.71 0.30 -40.92
CA LEU A 390 14.85 0.57 -40.04
C LEU A 390 14.83 -0.22 -38.74
N PHE A 391 13.65 -0.55 -38.21
CA PHE A 391 13.53 -0.83 -36.78
C PHE A 391 12.70 -2.05 -36.39
N PHE A 392 11.72 -2.48 -37.19
CA PHE A 392 10.78 -3.49 -36.73
C PHE A 392 11.43 -4.82 -36.40
N LYS A 393 12.32 -5.31 -37.28
CA LYS A 393 13.04 -6.55 -37.01
C LYS A 393 13.80 -6.47 -35.68
N LYS A 394 14.43 -5.33 -35.40
CA LYS A 394 15.18 -5.14 -34.16
C LYS A 394 14.27 -5.05 -32.94
N LEU A 395 13.12 -4.37 -33.03
CA LEU A 395 12.13 -4.27 -31.95
C LEU A 395 11.49 -5.63 -31.64
N GLU A 396 11.15 -6.41 -32.67
CA GLU A 396 10.63 -7.77 -32.53
C GLU A 396 11.67 -8.71 -31.89
N GLU A 397 12.94 -8.65 -32.33
CA GLU A 397 14.03 -9.46 -31.79
C GLU A 397 14.39 -9.13 -30.34
N LEU A 398 14.41 -7.83 -29.99
CA LEU A 398 14.85 -7.39 -28.66
C LEU A 398 13.77 -7.62 -27.61
N SER A 399 12.50 -7.33 -27.90
CA SER A 399 11.55 -7.05 -26.81
C SER A 399 10.07 -7.28 -27.12
N PHE A 400 9.61 -7.13 -28.37
CA PHE A 400 8.18 -7.17 -28.72
C PHE A 400 7.83 -8.43 -29.52
N ILE A 401 8.04 -9.59 -28.90
CA ILE A 401 7.96 -10.92 -29.54
C ILE A 401 6.49 -11.27 -29.89
N PRO A 402 6.08 -11.27 -31.17
CA PRO A 402 4.67 -11.38 -31.55
C PRO A 402 3.98 -12.67 -31.08
N HIS A 403 4.71 -13.77 -31.02
CA HIS A 403 4.14 -15.11 -30.77
C HIS A 403 4.22 -15.56 -29.32
N GLU A 404 4.85 -14.79 -28.43
CA GLU A 404 4.91 -15.12 -27.00
C GLU A 404 3.56 -14.80 -26.33
N LYS A 405 2.93 -15.83 -25.77
CA LYS A 405 1.63 -15.73 -25.09
C LYS A 405 1.76 -15.46 -23.61
N ASN A 406 2.86 -15.89 -23.00
CA ASN A 406 3.13 -15.57 -21.61
C ASN A 406 3.50 -14.10 -21.48
N ALA A 407 3.22 -13.50 -20.33
CA ALA A 407 3.68 -12.15 -20.06
C ALA A 407 5.23 -12.12 -20.13
N ILE A 408 5.79 -11.06 -20.69
CA ILE A 408 7.22 -10.82 -20.68
C ILE A 408 7.48 -9.56 -19.85
N PHE A 409 8.49 -9.59 -18.98
CA PHE A 409 9.06 -8.37 -18.43
C PHE A 409 10.34 -8.01 -19.19
N ILE A 410 10.56 -6.72 -19.39
CA ILE A 410 11.79 -6.17 -19.96
C ILE A 410 12.53 -5.44 -18.86
N LYS A 411 13.82 -5.69 -18.72
CA LYS A 411 14.68 -4.95 -17.79
C LYS A 411 14.71 -3.46 -18.12
N HIS A 412 14.78 -2.62 -17.09
CA HIS A 412 14.80 -1.18 -17.22
C HIS A 412 15.99 -0.71 -18.07
N LYS A 413 17.19 -1.26 -17.83
CA LYS A 413 18.37 -0.96 -18.66
C LYS A 413 18.14 -1.26 -20.15
N ALA A 414 17.40 -2.32 -20.48
CA ALA A 414 17.12 -2.69 -21.87
C ALA A 414 16.13 -1.69 -22.52
N VAL A 415 15.20 -1.13 -21.75
CA VAL A 415 14.34 -0.03 -22.19
C VAL A 415 15.16 1.25 -22.43
N GLU A 416 16.15 1.53 -21.58
CA GLU A 416 17.07 2.67 -21.78
C GLU A 416 17.97 2.47 -23.00
N GLU A 417 18.54 1.28 -23.19
CA GLU A 417 19.33 0.91 -24.37
C GLU A 417 18.50 1.00 -25.65
N MET A 418 17.24 0.56 -25.60
CA MET A 418 16.28 0.75 -26.68
C MET A 418 16.19 2.24 -27.01
N HIS A 419 15.87 3.09 -26.03
CA HIS A 419 15.77 4.54 -26.26
C HIS A 419 17.06 5.15 -26.81
N TYR A 420 18.21 4.79 -26.25
CA TYR A 420 19.53 5.26 -26.68
C TYR A 420 19.84 4.84 -28.12
N PHE A 421 19.50 3.61 -28.51
CA PHE A 421 19.69 3.11 -29.87
C PHE A 421 18.86 3.89 -30.90
N PHE A 422 17.60 4.20 -30.57
CA PHE A 422 16.71 4.91 -31.50
C PHE A 422 16.99 6.42 -31.55
N GLN A 423 17.52 7.02 -30.48
CA GLN A 423 17.65 8.48 -30.39
C GLN A 423 18.51 9.12 -31.51
N PRO A 424 19.71 8.62 -31.86
CA PRO A 424 20.50 9.16 -32.97
C PRO A 424 19.77 9.06 -34.30
N ILE A 425 19.05 7.95 -34.51
CA ILE A 425 18.35 7.70 -35.77
C ILE A 425 17.16 8.64 -35.88
N LEU A 426 16.38 8.82 -34.81
CA LEU A 426 15.31 9.81 -34.75
C LEU A 426 15.82 11.25 -34.96
N LYS A 427 17.04 11.57 -34.50
CA LYS A 427 17.68 12.86 -34.78
C LYS A 427 18.02 13.06 -36.25
N LEU A 428 18.50 12.03 -36.96
CA LEU A 428 18.76 12.10 -38.41
C LEU A 428 17.47 12.38 -39.19
N PHE A 429 16.36 11.80 -38.74
CA PHE A 429 15.03 12.04 -39.31
C PHE A 429 14.32 13.26 -38.71
N ASN A 430 15.00 14.11 -37.94
CA ASN A 430 14.40 15.34 -37.44
C ASN A 430 14.36 16.47 -38.50
N THR A 431 14.37 16.10 -39.77
CA THR A 431 14.23 16.98 -40.92
C THR A 431 12.75 17.08 -41.28
N GLY A 432 12.09 18.17 -40.87
CA GLY A 432 10.68 18.41 -41.19
C GLY A 432 10.00 19.33 -40.18
N SER A 433 9.05 20.13 -40.65
CA SER A 433 8.20 20.93 -39.77
C SER A 433 7.14 20.03 -39.11
N ALA A 434 7.02 20.12 -37.79
CA ALA A 434 5.97 19.45 -37.04
C ALA A 434 5.24 20.45 -36.16
N LYS A 435 3.95 20.24 -35.97
CA LYS A 435 3.07 21.15 -35.22
C LYS A 435 2.88 20.65 -33.80
N ASP A 436 2.65 21.58 -32.89
CA ASP A 436 2.20 21.25 -31.53
C ASP A 436 0.69 21.03 -31.52
N VAL A 437 0.22 20.13 -30.65
CA VAL A 437 -1.21 19.94 -30.40
C VAL A 437 -1.80 21.24 -29.86
N ARG A 438 -2.91 21.69 -30.44
CA ARG A 438 -3.61 22.90 -29.98
C ARG A 438 -4.40 22.62 -28.70
N ASN A 439 -4.68 23.68 -27.94
CA ASN A 439 -5.50 23.56 -26.74
C ASN A 439 -6.96 23.27 -27.10
N ALA A 440 -7.59 22.39 -26.31
CA ALA A 440 -9.04 22.30 -26.29
C ALA A 440 -9.63 23.62 -25.75
N LYS A 441 -10.86 23.93 -26.16
CA LYS A 441 -11.58 25.10 -25.63
C LYS A 441 -12.10 24.82 -24.21
N LYS A 442 -12.57 25.86 -23.52
CA LYS A 442 -13.13 25.74 -22.16
C LYS A 442 -14.38 24.86 -22.08
N ASP A 443 -15.15 24.78 -23.17
CA ASP A 443 -16.30 23.90 -23.37
C ASP A 443 -15.91 22.51 -23.93
N GLY A 444 -14.61 22.26 -24.04
CA GLY A 444 -14.02 21.00 -24.49
C GLY A 444 -13.83 20.89 -25.99
N PHE A 445 -13.84 19.65 -26.50
CA PHE A 445 -13.73 19.37 -27.93
C PHE A 445 -14.74 18.29 -28.38
N THR A 446 -15.17 18.41 -29.64
CA THR A 446 -16.07 17.47 -30.31
C THR A 446 -15.30 16.52 -31.23
N ILE A 447 -15.96 15.49 -31.76
CA ILE A 447 -15.41 14.60 -32.80
C ILE A 447 -14.86 15.41 -33.98
N GLN A 448 -15.60 16.44 -34.43
CA GLN A 448 -15.14 17.28 -35.54
C GLN A 448 -13.88 18.08 -35.18
N ASN A 449 -13.76 18.54 -33.92
CA ASN A 449 -12.54 19.19 -33.47
C ASN A 449 -11.35 18.23 -33.47
N LEU A 450 -11.54 16.97 -33.05
CA LEU A 450 -10.52 15.93 -33.13
C LEU A 450 -10.09 15.69 -34.59
N LYS A 451 -11.04 15.48 -35.51
CA LYS A 451 -10.74 15.29 -36.95
C LYS A 451 -9.96 16.47 -37.54
N ASN A 452 -10.35 17.70 -37.20
CA ASN A 452 -9.67 18.91 -37.62
C ASN A 452 -8.26 19.01 -37.03
N GLU A 453 -8.06 18.53 -35.80
CA GLU A 453 -6.73 18.50 -35.17
C GLU A 453 -5.81 17.47 -35.83
N LEU A 454 -6.31 16.26 -36.12
CA LEU A 454 -5.56 15.23 -36.85
C LEU A 454 -5.08 15.75 -38.22
N ALA A 455 -5.94 16.47 -38.95
CA ALA A 455 -5.57 17.11 -40.21
C ALA A 455 -4.59 18.28 -40.00
N HIS A 456 -4.81 19.11 -38.97
CA HIS A 456 -3.91 20.23 -38.65
C HIS A 456 -2.49 19.74 -38.39
N LEU A 457 -2.33 18.64 -37.65
CA LEU A 457 -1.05 18.00 -37.34
C LEU A 457 -0.39 17.32 -38.55
N GLY A 458 -1.05 17.28 -39.71
CA GLY A 458 -0.53 16.63 -40.93
C GLY A 458 -0.60 15.11 -40.89
N LEU A 459 -1.28 14.52 -39.89
CA LEU A 459 -1.34 13.06 -39.72
C LEU A 459 -2.14 12.38 -40.83
N THR A 460 -3.11 13.07 -41.43
CA THR A 460 -3.90 12.55 -42.57
C THR A 460 -3.05 12.28 -43.81
N THR A 461 -1.85 12.87 -43.92
CA THR A 461 -0.93 12.59 -45.03
C THR A 461 -0.31 11.20 -44.90
N ASN A 462 0.23 10.87 -43.72
CA ASN A 462 0.90 9.61 -43.47
C ASN A 462 -0.07 8.48 -43.06
N PHE A 463 -1.23 8.86 -42.52
CA PHE A 463 -2.35 7.99 -42.18
C PHE A 463 -3.68 8.53 -42.77
N PRO A 464 -3.95 8.31 -44.08
CA PRO A 464 -5.19 8.78 -44.71
C PRO A 464 -6.48 8.27 -44.04
N GLU A 465 -6.42 7.09 -43.42
CA GLU A 465 -7.52 6.45 -42.69
C GLU A 465 -7.71 6.96 -41.25
N ILE A 466 -6.83 7.82 -40.73
CA ILE A 466 -6.81 8.15 -39.29
C ILE A 466 -8.12 8.72 -38.77
N GLN A 467 -8.85 9.48 -39.61
CA GLN A 467 -10.12 10.07 -39.24
C GLN A 467 -11.26 9.03 -39.14
N ASN A 468 -11.11 7.84 -39.73
CA ASN A 468 -12.09 6.75 -39.63
C ASN A 468 -12.12 6.12 -38.22
N HIS A 469 -11.06 6.34 -37.43
CA HIS A 469 -10.98 5.88 -36.04
C HIS A 469 -11.52 6.91 -35.04
N ALA A 470 -11.80 8.14 -35.48
CA ALA A 470 -12.08 9.25 -34.58
C ALA A 470 -13.35 9.04 -33.75
N GLU A 471 -14.41 8.47 -34.33
CA GLU A 471 -15.67 8.18 -33.65
C GLU A 471 -15.50 7.20 -32.50
N ASP A 472 -14.94 6.03 -32.79
CA ASP A 472 -14.73 4.94 -31.82
C ASP A 472 -13.79 5.42 -30.69
N VAL A 473 -12.70 6.10 -31.05
CA VAL A 473 -11.75 6.66 -30.08
C VAL A 473 -12.39 7.75 -29.22
N TYR A 474 -13.11 8.70 -29.83
CA TYR A 474 -13.75 9.79 -29.09
C TYR A 474 -14.76 9.26 -28.07
N SER A 475 -15.58 8.28 -28.46
CA SER A 475 -16.55 7.65 -27.56
C SER A 475 -15.86 7.05 -26.33
N GLU A 476 -14.75 6.35 -26.53
CA GLU A 476 -13.99 5.75 -25.43
C GLU A 476 -13.30 6.81 -24.54
N VAL A 477 -12.79 7.89 -25.11
CA VAL A 477 -12.21 9.01 -24.35
C VAL A 477 -13.30 9.72 -23.53
N ASP A 478 -14.47 10.00 -24.13
CA ASP A 478 -15.58 10.66 -23.44
C ASP A 478 -16.13 9.84 -22.27
N LYS A 479 -16.18 8.50 -22.39
CA LYS A 479 -16.54 7.59 -21.29
C LYS A 479 -15.57 7.67 -20.11
N ARG A 480 -14.31 8.04 -20.35
CA ARG A 480 -13.22 8.04 -19.34
C ARG A 480 -12.85 9.44 -18.86
N LYS A 481 -13.54 10.48 -19.32
CA LYS A 481 -13.25 11.85 -18.92
C LYS A 481 -13.41 12.02 -17.40
N LYS A 482 -12.50 12.77 -16.80
CA LYS A 482 -12.53 13.08 -15.36
C LYS A 482 -13.32 14.33 -15.03
N GLU A 483 -13.45 15.23 -16.00
CA GLU A 483 -14.15 16.49 -15.84
C GLU A 483 -15.40 16.55 -16.73
N LYS A 484 -16.23 17.57 -16.51
CA LYS A 484 -17.47 17.79 -17.26
C LYS A 484 -17.24 17.81 -18.78
N PHE A 485 -16.14 18.42 -19.21
CA PHE A 485 -15.77 18.57 -20.61
C PHE A 485 -14.42 17.92 -20.89
N LEU A 486 -14.22 17.48 -22.13
CA LEU A 486 -12.95 16.92 -22.59
C LEU A 486 -11.88 18.00 -22.74
N ARG A 487 -10.75 17.84 -22.03
CA ARG A 487 -9.68 18.83 -21.92
C ARG A 487 -8.56 18.57 -22.91
N THR A 488 -7.57 19.44 -22.93
CA THR A 488 -6.37 19.27 -23.76
C THR A 488 -5.66 17.94 -23.50
N CYS A 489 -5.52 17.49 -22.25
CA CYS A 489 -4.91 16.19 -21.95
C CYS A 489 -5.70 15.00 -22.51
N ASP A 490 -7.03 15.13 -22.63
CA ASP A 490 -7.90 14.09 -23.20
C ASP A 490 -7.82 14.10 -24.74
N LEU A 491 -7.53 15.27 -25.34
CA LEU A 491 -7.21 15.40 -26.76
C LEU A 491 -5.90 14.70 -27.12
N PHE A 492 -4.88 14.78 -26.25
CA PHE A 492 -3.66 13.96 -26.40
C PHE A 492 -3.99 12.47 -26.41
N ASP A 493 -4.80 11.99 -25.48
CA ASP A 493 -5.20 10.56 -25.44
C ASP A 493 -5.92 10.17 -26.76
N ALA A 494 -6.85 10.99 -27.24
CA ALA A 494 -7.55 10.73 -28.50
C ALA A 494 -6.60 10.67 -29.72
N ILE A 495 -5.63 11.59 -29.80
CA ILE A 495 -4.64 11.62 -30.88
C ILE A 495 -3.69 10.41 -30.81
N GLU A 496 -3.29 9.99 -29.60
CA GLU A 496 -2.47 8.80 -29.38
C GLU A 496 -3.19 7.56 -29.90
N HIS A 497 -4.44 7.34 -29.47
CA HIS A 497 -5.20 6.15 -29.84
C HIS A 497 -5.59 6.12 -31.32
N CYS A 498 -5.89 7.26 -31.96
CA CYS A 498 -6.11 7.30 -33.41
C CYS A 498 -4.86 6.82 -34.17
N GLN A 499 -3.67 7.27 -33.78
CA GLN A 499 -2.41 6.84 -34.41
C GLN A 499 -2.10 5.37 -34.11
N LEU A 500 -2.28 4.91 -32.86
CA LEU A 500 -2.07 3.50 -32.50
C LEU A 500 -2.96 2.56 -33.30
N ASN A 501 -4.22 2.94 -33.59
CA ASN A 501 -5.10 2.17 -34.46
C ASN A 501 -4.53 2.04 -35.88
N CYS A 502 -4.06 3.13 -36.49
CA CYS A 502 -3.43 3.07 -37.81
C CYS A 502 -2.16 2.22 -37.81
N ILE A 503 -1.32 2.38 -36.79
CA ILE A 503 -0.07 1.63 -36.63
C ILE A 503 -0.38 0.13 -36.53
N LEU A 504 -1.27 -0.28 -35.62
CA LEU A 504 -1.58 -1.70 -35.42
C LEU A 504 -2.37 -2.31 -36.59
N ALA A 505 -3.17 -1.53 -37.31
CA ALA A 505 -3.83 -2.00 -38.53
C ALA A 505 -2.84 -2.33 -39.64
N ARG A 506 -1.75 -1.55 -39.75
CA ARG A 506 -0.71 -1.75 -40.77
C ARG A 506 0.37 -2.75 -40.33
N LEU A 507 0.52 -2.99 -39.03
CA LEU A 507 1.58 -3.83 -38.44
C LEU A 507 1.00 -5.06 -37.72
N PRO A 508 0.66 -6.13 -38.46
CA PRO A 508 -0.02 -7.29 -37.89
C PRO A 508 0.80 -7.99 -36.81
N ASN A 509 2.13 -7.99 -36.88
CA ASN A 509 2.99 -8.57 -35.84
C ASN A 509 2.87 -7.82 -34.51
N PHE A 510 2.87 -6.48 -34.52
CA PHE A 510 2.65 -5.70 -33.31
C PHE A 510 1.20 -5.79 -32.83
N LYS A 511 0.21 -5.87 -33.73
CA LYS A 511 -1.18 -6.18 -33.35
C LYS A 511 -1.25 -7.53 -32.62
N LYS A 512 -0.55 -8.55 -33.13
CA LYS A 512 -0.47 -9.88 -32.52
C LYS A 512 0.26 -9.88 -31.18
N PHE A 513 1.36 -9.15 -31.07
CA PHE A 513 2.07 -8.91 -29.80
C PHE A 513 1.13 -8.28 -28.77
N VAL A 514 0.47 -7.17 -29.12
CA VAL A 514 -0.47 -6.46 -28.23
C VAL A 514 -1.61 -7.39 -27.79
N HIS A 515 -2.13 -8.23 -28.68
CA HIS A 515 -3.13 -9.24 -28.32
C HIS A 515 -2.60 -10.28 -27.33
N ASN A 516 -1.46 -10.89 -27.63
CA ASN A 516 -0.89 -11.96 -26.81
C ASN A 516 -0.44 -11.46 -25.43
N GLN A 517 0.02 -10.22 -25.34
CA GLN A 517 0.35 -9.55 -24.07
C GLN A 517 -0.86 -8.87 -23.40
N LYS A 518 -2.09 -9.18 -23.85
CA LYS A 518 -3.38 -8.68 -23.30
C LYS A 518 -3.45 -7.15 -23.20
N GLY A 519 -2.91 -6.44 -24.18
CA GLY A 519 -2.93 -4.98 -24.26
C GLY A 519 -4.03 -4.38 -25.15
N CYS A 520 -4.84 -5.18 -25.84
CA CYS A 520 -5.79 -4.68 -26.84
C CYS A 520 -6.81 -3.67 -26.28
N HIS A 521 -7.34 -3.90 -25.08
CA HIS A 521 -8.30 -2.99 -24.43
C HIS A 521 -7.70 -1.63 -24.07
N ARG A 522 -6.36 -1.53 -24.04
CA ARG A 522 -5.62 -0.28 -23.79
C ARG A 522 -5.50 0.58 -25.04
N VAL A 523 -5.97 0.11 -26.20
CA VAL A 523 -6.04 0.90 -27.43
C VAL A 523 -7.50 1.20 -27.74
N TYR A 524 -7.93 2.43 -27.49
CA TYR A 524 -9.33 2.81 -27.67
C TYR A 524 -9.78 2.63 -29.13
N GLY A 525 -10.92 1.97 -29.33
CA GLY A 525 -11.44 1.67 -30.67
C GLY A 525 -10.72 0.56 -31.44
N LEU A 526 -9.77 -0.17 -30.82
CA LEU A 526 -9.06 -1.24 -31.53
C LEU A 526 -9.96 -2.42 -31.89
N LYS A 527 -10.05 -2.70 -33.18
CA LYS A 527 -10.71 -3.89 -33.73
C LYS A 527 -9.70 -5.03 -33.82
N CYS A 528 -9.77 -5.98 -32.87
CA CYS A 528 -8.87 -7.12 -32.79
C CYS A 528 -9.60 -8.45 -33.05
N ASP A 529 -9.31 -9.07 -34.19
CA ASP A 529 -9.98 -10.29 -34.64
C ASP A 529 -9.67 -11.49 -33.73
N ASP A 530 -8.46 -11.54 -33.17
CA ASP A 530 -8.06 -12.55 -32.20
C ASP A 530 -8.84 -12.42 -30.89
N CYS A 531 -9.11 -11.19 -30.41
CA CYS A 531 -9.96 -10.97 -29.23
C CYS A 531 -11.39 -11.44 -29.47
N VAL A 532 -11.95 -11.16 -30.66
CA VAL A 532 -13.30 -11.62 -31.03
C VAL A 532 -13.35 -13.15 -31.05
N ALA A 533 -12.35 -13.80 -31.65
CA ALA A 533 -12.25 -15.26 -31.72
C ALA A 533 -12.07 -15.89 -30.33
N GLU A 534 -11.25 -15.32 -29.45
CA GLU A 534 -11.08 -15.79 -28.07
C GLU A 534 -12.35 -15.61 -27.24
N ASN A 535 -13.04 -14.47 -27.38
CA ASN A 535 -14.29 -14.22 -26.66
C ASN A 535 -15.39 -15.19 -27.08
N ALA A 536 -15.50 -15.51 -28.38
CA ALA A 536 -16.42 -16.54 -28.85
C ALA A 536 -16.13 -17.91 -28.21
N LYS A 537 -14.86 -18.33 -28.19
CA LYS A 537 -14.42 -19.58 -27.54
C LYS A 537 -14.65 -19.58 -26.02
N ASN A 538 -14.43 -18.45 -25.36
CA ASN A 538 -14.63 -18.30 -23.92
C ASN A 538 -16.11 -18.28 -23.53
N GLN A 539 -16.99 -17.78 -24.40
CA GLN A 539 -18.43 -17.87 -24.17
C GLN A 539 -18.92 -19.32 -24.25
N GLU A 540 -18.44 -20.09 -25.23
CA GLU A 540 -18.72 -21.53 -25.35
C GLU A 540 -18.17 -22.34 -24.16
N SER A 541 -16.95 -22.05 -23.70
CA SER A 541 -16.34 -22.75 -22.55
C SER A 541 -16.91 -22.32 -21.19
N SER A 542 -17.28 -21.05 -21.02
CA SER A 542 -17.88 -20.55 -19.76
C SER A 542 -19.28 -21.09 -19.55
N GLN A 543 -20.08 -21.33 -20.60
CA GLN A 543 -21.38 -21.98 -20.47
C GLN A 543 -21.24 -23.44 -19.99
N GLY A 544 -20.24 -24.18 -20.52
CA GLY A 544 -19.94 -25.54 -20.06
C GLY A 544 -19.42 -25.61 -18.62
N ASN A 545 -18.50 -24.71 -18.24
CA ASN A 545 -17.94 -24.67 -16.88
C ASN A 545 -18.95 -24.17 -15.83
N LYS A 546 -19.82 -23.22 -16.17
CA LYS A 546 -20.83 -22.70 -15.23
C LYS A 546 -21.88 -23.77 -14.91
N LEU A 547 -22.22 -24.63 -15.88
CA LEU A 547 -23.11 -25.76 -15.67
C LEU A 547 -22.48 -26.80 -14.72
N SER A 548 -21.21 -27.15 -14.91
CA SER A 548 -20.53 -28.15 -14.07
C SER A 548 -20.28 -27.67 -12.63
N ILE A 549 -20.00 -26.37 -12.45
CA ILE A 549 -19.87 -25.76 -11.11
C ILE A 549 -21.21 -25.77 -10.39
N LEU A 550 -22.30 -25.37 -11.07
CA LEU A 550 -23.65 -25.38 -10.48
C LEU A 550 -24.11 -26.81 -10.14
N GLU A 551 -23.77 -27.80 -10.95
CA GLU A 551 -24.05 -29.21 -10.67
C GLU A 551 -23.31 -29.71 -9.43
N LYS A 552 -22.05 -29.31 -9.25
CA LYS A 552 -21.24 -29.67 -8.08
C LYS A 552 -21.72 -28.96 -6.81
N GLU A 553 -22.01 -27.67 -6.87
CA GLU A 553 -22.58 -26.91 -5.75
C GLU A 553 -23.95 -27.46 -5.33
N LEU A 554 -24.79 -27.86 -6.29
CA LEU A 554 -26.09 -28.48 -6.02
C LEU A 554 -25.92 -29.85 -5.34
N ALA A 555 -24.90 -30.64 -5.72
CA ALA A 555 -24.60 -31.91 -5.07
C ALA A 555 -24.13 -31.72 -3.62
N GLU A 556 -23.24 -30.74 -3.38
CA GLU A 556 -22.74 -30.41 -2.04
C GLU A 556 -23.85 -29.87 -1.13
N LEU A 557 -24.74 -29.01 -1.65
CA LEU A 557 -25.92 -28.52 -0.93
C LEU A 557 -26.89 -29.63 -0.54
N LYS A 558 -27.10 -30.62 -1.41
CA LYS A 558 -27.94 -31.79 -1.10
C LYS A 558 -27.36 -32.61 0.06
N ILE A 559 -26.04 -32.83 0.07
CA ILE A 559 -25.36 -33.56 1.15
C ILE A 559 -25.47 -32.77 2.47
N ALA A 560 -25.23 -31.46 2.45
CA ALA A 560 -25.34 -30.61 3.63
C ALA A 560 -26.78 -30.54 4.19
N HIS A 561 -27.78 -30.49 3.30
CA HIS A 561 -29.18 -30.52 3.69
C HIS A 561 -29.57 -31.85 4.35
N GLN A 562 -29.14 -32.97 3.78
CA GLN A 562 -29.38 -34.31 4.33
C GLN A 562 -28.78 -34.44 5.74
N LYS A 563 -27.54 -33.98 5.93
CA LYS A 563 -26.89 -33.98 7.24
C LYS A 563 -27.62 -33.11 8.27
N THR A 564 -28.16 -31.98 7.84
CA THR A 564 -28.94 -31.08 8.71
C THR A 564 -30.27 -31.72 9.13
N LEU A 565 -30.91 -32.47 8.24
CA LEU A 565 -32.12 -33.25 8.56
C LEU A 565 -31.83 -34.33 9.61
N GLU A 566 -30.74 -35.08 9.44
CA GLU A 566 -30.31 -36.12 10.39
C GLU A 566 -29.99 -35.52 11.77
N GLU A 567 -29.25 -34.40 11.82
CA GLU A 567 -28.97 -33.69 13.07
C GLU A 567 -30.25 -33.15 13.75
N LYS A 568 -31.24 -32.72 12.97
CA LYS A 568 -32.51 -32.23 13.49
C LYS A 568 -33.34 -33.37 14.08
N GLU A 569 -33.35 -34.54 13.44
CA GLU A 569 -34.03 -35.73 13.91
C GLU A 569 -33.40 -36.25 15.22
N GLN A 570 -32.07 -36.27 15.28
CA GLN A 570 -31.35 -36.67 16.48
C GLN A 570 -31.61 -35.72 17.67
N LYS A 571 -31.63 -34.40 17.44
CA LYS A 571 -31.99 -33.42 18.47
C LYS A 571 -33.45 -33.55 18.92
N SER A 572 -34.35 -33.94 18.03
CA SER A 572 -35.76 -34.17 18.38
C SER A 572 -35.90 -35.32 19.38
N LEU A 573 -35.19 -36.43 19.13
CA LEU A 573 -35.16 -37.58 20.04
C LEU A 573 -34.58 -37.22 21.41
N GLU A 574 -33.50 -36.43 21.45
CA GLU A 574 -32.88 -35.98 22.69
C GLU A 574 -33.80 -35.06 23.51
N ILE A 575 -34.58 -34.21 22.83
CA ILE A 575 -35.60 -33.36 23.48
C ILE A 575 -36.70 -34.21 24.10
N GLU A 576 -37.20 -35.24 23.41
CA GLU A 576 -38.22 -36.16 23.95
C GLU A 576 -37.71 -36.90 25.19
N GLU A 577 -36.47 -37.36 25.17
CA GLU A 577 -35.85 -38.05 26.31
C GLU A 577 -35.70 -37.12 27.53
N LEU A 578 -35.29 -35.86 27.29
CA LEU A 578 -35.22 -34.84 28.34
C LEU A 578 -36.60 -34.48 28.91
N GLN A 579 -37.63 -34.43 28.08
CA GLN A 579 -39.01 -34.22 28.53
C GLN A 579 -39.50 -35.36 29.43
N GLN A 580 -39.23 -36.61 29.07
CA GLN A 580 -39.56 -37.76 29.92
C GLN A 580 -38.81 -37.73 31.26
N LYS A 581 -37.53 -37.34 31.24
CA LYS A 581 -36.72 -37.22 32.46
C LYS A 581 -37.24 -36.12 33.39
N ASN A 582 -37.62 -34.97 32.84
CA ASN A 582 -38.25 -33.89 33.61
C ASN A 582 -39.57 -34.32 34.24
N LEU A 583 -40.41 -35.07 33.52
CA LEU A 583 -41.66 -35.59 34.07
C LEU A 583 -41.39 -36.52 35.27
N ARG A 584 -40.42 -37.43 35.17
CA ARG A 584 -40.03 -38.31 36.29
C ARG A 584 -39.52 -37.53 37.50
N LEU A 585 -38.75 -36.46 37.28
CA LEU A 585 -38.27 -35.60 38.37
C LEU A 585 -39.41 -34.82 39.02
N SER A 586 -40.40 -34.35 38.25
CA SER A 586 -41.59 -33.67 38.77
C SER A 586 -42.36 -34.57 39.73
N VAL A 587 -42.66 -35.82 39.32
CA VAL A 587 -43.36 -36.80 40.15
C VAL A 587 -42.57 -37.10 41.43
N LYS A 588 -41.24 -37.19 41.34
CA LYS A 588 -40.38 -37.44 42.50
C LYS A 588 -40.35 -36.26 43.47
N ASN A 589 -40.35 -35.03 42.96
CA ASN A 589 -40.42 -33.82 43.77
C ASN A 589 -41.76 -33.70 44.51
N GLU A 590 -42.88 -33.96 43.83
CA GLU A 590 -44.20 -34.00 44.46
C GLU A 590 -44.25 -35.05 45.58
N SER A 591 -43.70 -36.25 45.35
CA SER A 591 -43.62 -37.29 46.38
C SER A 591 -42.75 -36.87 47.57
N ASN A 592 -41.63 -36.19 47.32
CA ASN A 592 -40.77 -35.67 48.39
C ASN A 592 -41.46 -34.54 49.18
N GLU A 593 -42.23 -33.69 48.51
CA GLU A 593 -42.99 -32.61 49.17
C GLU A 593 -44.07 -33.18 50.09
N VAL A 594 -44.75 -34.24 49.67
CA VAL A 594 -45.71 -34.97 50.52
C VAL A 594 -45.02 -35.59 51.75
N LYS A 595 -43.86 -36.22 51.56
CA LYS A 595 -43.07 -36.78 52.69
C LYS A 595 -42.61 -35.70 53.66
N LEU A 596 -42.19 -34.54 53.14
CA LEU A 596 -41.77 -33.41 53.96
C LEU A 596 -42.94 -32.87 54.78
N LYS A 597 -44.14 -32.73 54.19
CA LYS A 597 -45.35 -32.33 54.92
C LYS A 597 -45.70 -33.33 56.04
N GLN A 598 -45.57 -34.64 55.79
CA GLN A 598 -45.78 -35.67 56.82
C GLN A 598 -44.74 -35.60 57.95
N MET A 599 -43.46 -35.34 57.65
CA MET A 599 -42.42 -35.15 58.67
C MET A 599 -42.65 -33.89 59.53
N ILE A 600 -43.11 -32.80 58.90
CA ILE A 600 -43.45 -31.56 59.60
C ILE A 600 -44.63 -31.78 60.56
N GLU A 601 -45.66 -32.54 60.15
CA GLU A 601 -46.76 -32.91 61.05
C GLU A 601 -46.33 -33.83 62.20
N GLN A 602 -45.34 -34.69 62.00
CA GLN A 602 -44.76 -35.50 63.08
C GLN A 602 -43.98 -34.66 64.09
N LEU A 603 -43.19 -33.69 63.62
CA LEU A 603 -42.44 -32.75 64.46
C LEU A 603 -43.37 -31.80 65.24
N ALA A 604 -44.51 -31.41 64.66
CA ALA A 604 -45.51 -30.59 65.35
C ALA A 604 -46.23 -31.33 66.50
N LYS A 605 -46.21 -32.67 66.52
CA LYS A 605 -46.80 -33.48 67.59
C LYS A 605 -45.85 -33.74 68.77
N SER A 606 -44.55 -33.52 68.63
CA SER A 606 -43.60 -33.57 69.74
C SER A 606 -43.57 -32.24 70.50
N LYS A 607 -44.35 -32.15 71.58
CA LYS A 607 -44.32 -31.02 72.53
C LYS A 607 -43.03 -31.07 73.37
N PHE A 608 -42.22 -30.01 73.32
CA PHE A 608 -41.39 -29.60 74.46
C PHE A 608 -41.68 -28.13 74.79
N SER A 609 -41.98 -27.90 76.08
CA SER A 609 -42.38 -26.62 76.65
C SER A 609 -41.16 -25.79 77.09
N ILE A 610 -41.37 -24.49 77.08
CA ILE A 610 -40.50 -23.33 77.29
C ILE A 610 -39.86 -23.30 78.70
N ASP A 611 -38.70 -22.67 78.89
CA ASP A 611 -38.53 -21.66 79.96
C ASP A 611 -37.45 -20.59 79.66
N ASP A 612 -37.71 -19.38 80.15
CA ASP A 612 -37.07 -18.08 79.90
C ASP A 612 -35.71 -17.88 80.62
N GLY A 613 -34.79 -17.09 80.02
CA GLY A 613 -33.69 -16.48 80.79
C GLY A 613 -32.44 -16.01 80.03
N LYS A 614 -32.42 -14.71 79.66
CA LYS A 614 -31.27 -13.81 79.40
C LYS A 614 -30.26 -14.10 78.25
N TYR A 615 -29.92 -12.99 77.59
CA TYR A 615 -28.85 -12.70 76.62
C TYR A 615 -29.12 -12.84 75.11
N SER A 616 -29.24 -11.64 74.51
CA SER A 616 -28.69 -11.15 73.23
C SER A 616 -29.19 -11.70 71.89
N ASN A 617 -29.75 -10.75 71.10
CA ASN A 617 -29.85 -10.63 69.62
C ASN A 617 -30.10 -11.91 68.81
N PRO A 618 -31.12 -11.94 67.91
CA PRO A 618 -30.89 -11.34 66.59
C PRO A 618 -32.14 -10.85 65.80
N CYS A 619 -31.82 -10.13 64.72
CA CYS A 619 -32.62 -9.88 63.53
C CYS A 619 -33.57 -11.01 63.14
N THR A 620 -34.81 -10.67 62.78
CA THR A 620 -35.24 -10.59 61.36
C THR A 620 -36.70 -10.19 61.33
N SER A 621 -36.94 -8.92 61.01
CA SER A 621 -38.27 -8.43 60.70
C SER A 621 -38.76 -9.03 59.38
N SER A 622 -39.85 -9.78 59.49
CA SER A 622 -40.84 -9.88 58.43
C SER A 622 -41.31 -8.48 58.05
N ASN A 623 -41.10 -8.09 56.80
CA ASN A 623 -41.97 -7.21 56.00
C ASN A 623 -41.42 -7.13 54.58
N THR A 624 -41.75 -8.14 53.78
CA THR A 624 -41.74 -8.07 52.32
C THR A 624 -42.76 -7.02 51.87
N SER A 625 -42.31 -5.77 51.84
CA SER A 625 -42.79 -4.79 50.86
C SER A 625 -41.93 -4.94 49.60
N PRO A 626 -42.50 -4.86 48.39
CA PRO A 626 -41.70 -4.93 47.18
C PRO A 626 -40.79 -3.71 47.16
N GLN A 627 -39.48 -3.91 47.35
CA GLN A 627 -38.50 -2.83 47.19
C GLN A 627 -38.66 -2.25 45.79
N LYS A 628 -39.21 -1.03 45.71
CA LYS A 628 -39.28 -0.25 44.48
C LYS A 628 -37.84 -0.06 43.98
N ILE A 629 -37.50 -0.72 42.87
CA ILE A 629 -36.18 -0.60 42.25
C ILE A 629 -36.06 0.84 41.74
N GLN A 630 -35.09 1.63 42.21
CA GLN A 630 -34.95 3.04 41.82
C GLN A 630 -33.80 3.23 40.81
N CYS A 631 -34.03 4.03 39.78
CA CYS A 631 -33.00 4.40 38.80
C CYS A 631 -32.06 5.44 39.40
N LEU A 632 -30.75 5.17 39.44
CA LEU A 632 -29.75 6.07 40.04
C LEU A 632 -29.49 7.37 39.25
N ILE A 633 -29.96 7.47 38.01
CA ILE A 633 -29.71 8.66 37.17
C ILE A 633 -30.81 9.71 37.39
N CYS A 634 -32.06 9.28 37.56
CA CYS A 634 -33.20 10.19 37.73
C CYS A 634 -33.90 10.06 39.08
N GLU A 635 -33.45 9.13 39.93
CA GLU A 635 -33.98 8.86 41.26
C GLU A 635 -35.48 8.51 41.28
N LYS A 636 -36.04 8.06 40.16
CA LYS A 636 -37.44 7.59 40.07
C LYS A 636 -37.52 6.07 40.18
N SER A 637 -38.64 5.57 40.72
CA SER A 637 -38.91 4.13 40.80
C SER A 637 -39.16 3.53 39.42
N ILE A 638 -38.54 2.39 39.16
CA ILE A 638 -38.71 1.52 38.00
C ILE A 638 -39.81 0.52 38.35
N GLU A 639 -40.95 0.62 37.68
CA GLU A 639 -42.09 -0.27 37.91
C GLU A 639 -41.91 -1.62 37.22
N SER A 640 -42.46 -2.69 37.81
CA SER A 640 -42.35 -4.04 37.22
C SER A 640 -43.24 -4.14 35.98
N GLY A 641 -42.63 -4.16 34.79
CA GLY A 641 -43.34 -4.26 33.51
C GLY A 641 -42.94 -3.20 32.46
N GLU A 642 -42.08 -2.24 32.80
CA GLU A 642 -41.58 -1.29 31.80
C GLU A 642 -40.69 -1.98 30.76
N ASN A 643 -41.10 -1.95 29.49
CA ASN A 643 -40.41 -2.56 28.34
C ASN A 643 -39.06 -1.91 27.98
N GLN A 644 -38.57 -0.94 28.76
CA GLN A 644 -37.37 -0.16 28.45
C GLN A 644 -36.45 -0.03 29.67
N ILE A 645 -35.93 -1.16 30.16
CA ILE A 645 -34.96 -1.21 31.26
C ILE A 645 -33.63 -1.75 30.74
N ILE A 646 -32.53 -1.04 31.04
CA ILE A 646 -31.16 -1.52 30.78
C ILE A 646 -30.55 -2.00 32.09
N ARG A 647 -29.93 -3.19 32.06
CA ARG A 647 -29.23 -3.80 33.20
C ARG A 647 -27.74 -3.81 32.94
N CYS A 648 -26.94 -3.28 33.86
CA CYS A 648 -25.49 -3.36 33.78
C CYS A 648 -25.03 -4.83 33.85
N PRO A 649 -24.19 -5.32 32.91
CA PRO A 649 -23.71 -6.70 32.92
C PRO A 649 -22.77 -6.99 34.11
N LEU A 650 -22.06 -5.96 34.62
CA LEU A 650 -21.09 -6.09 35.71
C LEU A 650 -21.78 -6.07 37.09
N CYS A 651 -22.41 -4.95 37.46
CA CYS A 651 -23.01 -4.79 38.79
C CYS A 651 -24.50 -5.16 38.86
N LYS A 652 -25.10 -5.58 37.74
CA LYS A 652 -26.51 -6.01 37.63
C LYS A 652 -27.56 -4.95 38.00
N ARG A 653 -27.16 -3.70 38.24
CA ARG A 653 -28.06 -2.57 38.52
C ARG A 653 -28.91 -2.22 37.30
N ARG A 654 -30.16 -1.81 37.54
CA ARG A 654 -31.16 -1.49 36.51
C ARG A 654 -31.36 0.02 36.38
N PHE A 655 -31.55 0.49 35.16
CA PHE A 655 -31.79 1.89 34.82
C PHE A 655 -32.91 1.98 33.78
N HIS A 656 -33.65 3.10 33.73
CA HIS A 656 -34.48 3.40 32.57
C HIS A 656 -33.58 3.47 31.33
N SER A 657 -34.01 2.84 30.22
CA SER A 657 -33.23 2.77 28.98
C SER A 657 -32.82 4.16 28.49
N LYS A 658 -33.75 5.13 28.51
CA LYS A 658 -33.49 6.52 28.12
C LYS A 658 -32.43 7.20 29.00
N CYS A 659 -32.43 6.94 30.30
CA CYS A 659 -31.42 7.48 31.22
C CYS A 659 -30.04 6.89 30.94
N ALA A 660 -29.94 5.57 30.74
CA ALA A 660 -28.68 4.92 30.44
C ALA A 660 -28.11 5.33 29.07
N ILE A 661 -28.95 5.44 28.03
CA ILE A 661 -28.53 5.89 26.69
C ILE A 661 -28.00 7.33 26.74
N ASN A 662 -28.69 8.24 27.43
CA ASN A 662 -28.22 9.62 27.54
C ASN A 662 -26.92 9.73 28.35
N TRP A 663 -26.77 8.98 29.44
CA TRP A 663 -25.53 8.92 30.20
C TRP A 663 -24.35 8.44 29.35
N LEU A 664 -24.57 7.41 28.53
CA LEU A 664 -23.54 6.82 27.68
C LEU A 664 -23.07 7.70 26.50
N LYS A 665 -23.78 8.79 26.19
CA LYS A 665 -23.33 9.79 25.19
C LYS A 665 -22.17 10.63 25.71
N GLU A 666 -22.12 10.88 27.01
CA GLU A 666 -21.12 11.76 27.63
C GLU A 666 -20.11 10.97 28.48
N HIS A 667 -20.46 9.76 28.93
CA HIS A 667 -19.64 8.93 29.80
C HIS A 667 -19.54 7.50 29.26
N LYS A 668 -18.36 6.87 29.32
CA LYS A 668 -18.16 5.49 28.81
C LYS A 668 -18.40 4.39 29.85
N GLN A 669 -18.72 4.77 31.08
CA GLN A 669 -18.73 3.89 32.26
C GLN A 669 -20.09 3.86 32.96
N CYS A 670 -20.38 2.74 33.62
CA CYS A 670 -21.59 2.58 34.40
C CYS A 670 -21.61 3.52 35.62
N PRO A 671 -22.67 4.34 35.84
CA PRO A 671 -22.73 5.27 36.95
C PRO A 671 -22.78 4.61 38.34
N ALA A 672 -23.06 3.31 38.39
CA ALA A 672 -23.15 2.56 39.65
C ALA A 672 -21.85 1.84 40.06
N CYS A 673 -20.95 1.54 39.11
CA CYS A 673 -19.75 0.76 39.41
C CYS A 673 -18.49 1.20 38.64
N ASN A 674 -18.58 2.25 37.83
CA ASN A 674 -17.52 2.78 36.97
C ASN A 674 -16.86 1.76 36.02
N GLY A 675 -17.50 0.61 35.80
CA GLY A 675 -17.03 -0.40 34.87
C GLY A 675 -17.40 -0.03 33.43
N ASP A 676 -16.51 -0.33 32.48
CA ASP A 676 -16.73 -0.10 31.06
C ASP A 676 -17.89 -0.96 30.55
N LEU A 677 -18.86 -0.32 29.89
CA LEU A 677 -20.02 -1.01 29.31
C LEU A 677 -19.73 -1.35 27.83
N PRO A 678 -20.06 -2.57 27.35
CA PRO A 678 -19.92 -2.90 25.93
C PRO A 678 -20.80 -1.96 25.10
N LYS A 679 -20.22 -1.36 24.05
CA LYS A 679 -20.93 -0.46 23.14
C LYS A 679 -22.08 -1.22 22.47
N PHE A 680 -23.31 -0.77 22.65
CA PHE A 680 -24.49 -1.25 21.92
C PHE A 680 -24.68 -0.46 20.63
#